data_AF-A0AAU7QPU2-F1
#
_entry.id   AF-A0AAU7QPU2-F1
#
_cell.length_a   1.000
_cell.length_b   1.000
_cell.length_c   1.000
_cell.angle_alpha   90.00
_cell.angle_beta   90.00
_cell.angle_gamma   90.00
#
_symmetry.space_group_name_H-M   'P 1'
#
loop_
_entity.id
_entity.type
_entity.pdbx_description
1 polymer ?
#
loop_
_entity_poly.entity_id
_entity_poly.type
_entity_poly.pdbx_seq_one_letter_code
_entity_poly.pdbx_strand_id
1 'polypeptide(L)'
;MNAVLKVETPKQAAARLAAGALRDGYKAQALHVYADASGDPVYWRIRCKHPDTGGKWVRPMYWNGTGYAIGEPPAPAEGKPLYLLPELLAADPAVTVVIVEGEWCAEHLHKLGLVVTTSGSAASASGADWTPLRGCHCVLWPDHDAPGSKYADEAAAILRALDCTVEVIDVEPLGLPDKGDAVNWLALHPDAMAADVLALPRLAACVVAEPSAPSIFASAPEPLRRPLSPALEYPLDALGSLLGDAAKRIHAVVQAPAGLCGQSILAAASLAVQSHADVSISGSVEPLSLWHVSIGASGERKSAADHWALRAHVEFEREQAEAWRLVLAAHEIDMSAWKAAERIASQSKKGGCAETIRTALHELGAPPEAPLLPWLLLSEPTMEGLHKAYQYGRPSIGLFNDDAGDFLGGHAMNKDNRTKSAASFSKLWDNGRFDRVRAGDGAAKYHGRRLALHLMVQPIIAESVLSDDVLTGQGFLARCLLAWPASTIGTREYQDVDLSHDPNLARYWLRMRDLLATAPPLREGTRNELQPRVLTLAPDAMTYWVDVKNAIEQTMLGDYAGIHAWASKGGSQVARIAGVLTVTENPDAGVIHRDAIERATTLCMHHLDEAARIVGTASAPAPIKHAELLRAWCWETRRTLLYSSDALRNGPNPIRTVTAFNAAADQLESTGWAAWVEGGAELDGKHRARVWRIRSESDQ
;
A
#
# COMPACT_ATOMS: atom_id res chain seq x y z
N MET A 1 70.70 -36.10 22.53
CA MET A 1 69.28 -36.52 22.59
C MET A 1 68.44 -35.33 22.20
N ASN A 2 68.09 -35.20 20.90
CA ASN A 2 67.20 -34.14 20.42
C ASN A 2 65.77 -34.48 20.84
N ALA A 3 65.21 -33.67 21.75
CA ALA A 3 63.80 -33.71 22.06
C ALA A 3 63.02 -33.23 20.82
N VAL A 4 62.37 -34.18 20.14
CA VAL A 4 61.43 -33.87 19.06
C VAL A 4 60.29 -33.08 19.68
N LEU A 5 60.18 -31.80 19.34
CA LEU A 5 59.00 -30.97 19.62
C LEU A 5 57.79 -31.68 18.99
N LYS A 6 56.93 -32.27 19.80
CA LYS A 6 55.66 -32.86 19.33
C LYS A 6 54.75 -31.71 18.88
N VAL A 7 54.65 -31.51 17.58
CA VAL A 7 53.63 -30.64 16.98
C VAL A 7 52.26 -31.22 17.33
N GLU A 8 51.39 -30.39 17.91
CA GLU A 8 50.00 -30.76 18.24
C GLU A 8 49.29 -31.25 16.97
N THR A 9 48.59 -32.39 17.04
CA THR A 9 47.80 -32.86 15.88
C THR A 9 46.50 -32.06 15.74
N PRO A 10 45.90 -31.95 14.54
CA PRO A 10 44.61 -31.28 14.35
C PRO A 10 43.52 -31.79 15.31
N LYS A 11 43.48 -33.10 15.56
CA LYS A 11 42.50 -33.70 16.48
C LYS A 11 42.71 -33.27 17.93
N GLN A 12 43.95 -33.15 18.37
CA GLN A 12 44.29 -32.64 19.71
C GLN A 12 43.95 -31.14 19.83
N ALA A 13 44.27 -30.37 18.80
CA ALA A 13 43.92 -28.96 18.72
C ALA A 13 42.41 -28.73 18.75
N ALA A 14 41.62 -29.51 17.99
CA ALA A 14 40.17 -29.43 17.98
C ALA A 14 39.58 -29.69 19.37
N ALA A 15 40.08 -30.70 20.09
CA ALA A 15 39.66 -30.99 21.46
C ALA A 15 40.00 -29.85 22.44
N ARG A 16 41.19 -29.24 22.30
CA ARG A 16 41.62 -28.09 23.10
C ARG A 16 40.77 -26.85 22.81
N LEU A 17 40.53 -26.54 21.53
CA LEU A 17 39.78 -25.36 21.11
C LEU A 17 38.27 -25.48 21.43
N ALA A 18 37.72 -26.70 21.38
CA ALA A 18 36.34 -26.97 21.78
C ALA A 18 36.14 -27.16 23.28
N ALA A 19 37.19 -27.06 24.11
CA ALA A 19 37.12 -27.38 25.54
C ALA A 19 36.07 -26.57 26.31
N GLY A 20 35.75 -25.35 25.88
CA GLY A 20 34.63 -24.57 26.41
C GLY A 20 33.28 -25.25 26.16
N ALA A 21 32.96 -25.52 24.89
CA ALA A 21 31.73 -26.21 24.52
C ALA A 21 31.61 -27.60 25.18
N LEU A 22 32.72 -28.34 25.29
CA LEU A 22 32.75 -29.64 25.96
C LEU A 22 32.43 -29.54 27.47
N ARG A 23 32.86 -28.46 28.14
CA ARG A 23 32.47 -28.18 29.55
C ARG A 23 30.99 -27.81 29.65
N ASP A 24 30.45 -27.15 28.64
CA ASP A 24 29.04 -26.75 28.57
C ASP A 24 28.11 -27.89 28.11
N GLY A 25 28.58 -29.15 28.18
CA GLY A 25 27.76 -30.34 27.90
C GLY A 25 27.71 -30.78 26.43
N TYR A 26 28.37 -30.08 25.51
CA TYR A 26 28.43 -30.51 24.11
C TYR A 26 29.33 -31.75 23.95
N LYS A 27 28.99 -32.62 22.98
CA LYS A 27 29.82 -33.76 22.59
C LYS A 27 30.41 -33.52 21.21
N ALA A 28 31.71 -33.80 21.04
CA ALA A 28 32.36 -33.76 19.74
C ALA A 28 31.73 -34.80 18.80
N GLN A 29 31.38 -34.38 17.58
CA GLN A 29 30.75 -35.23 16.56
C GLN A 29 31.64 -35.43 15.35
N ALA A 30 32.27 -34.38 14.83
CA ALA A 30 33.11 -34.47 13.65
C ALA A 30 34.20 -33.39 13.62
N LEU A 31 35.24 -33.66 12.81
CA LEU A 31 36.26 -32.71 12.41
C LEU A 31 36.40 -32.80 10.89
N HIS A 32 35.77 -31.88 10.17
CA HIS A 32 35.76 -31.87 8.71
C HIS A 32 37.02 -31.14 8.20
N VAL A 33 37.73 -31.74 7.24
CA VAL A 33 38.97 -31.19 6.68
C VAL A 33 38.66 -30.57 5.32
N TYR A 34 39.07 -29.32 5.12
CA TYR A 34 39.11 -28.69 3.80
C TYR A 34 40.54 -28.78 3.29
N ALA A 35 40.73 -29.45 2.16
CA ALA A 35 42.01 -29.62 1.50
C ALA A 35 42.03 -28.88 0.16
N ASP A 36 43.21 -28.52 -0.31
CA ASP A 36 43.40 -27.99 -1.66
C ASP A 36 43.38 -29.11 -2.71
N ALA A 37 43.55 -28.76 -3.99
CA ALA A 37 43.56 -29.72 -5.09
C ALA A 37 44.68 -30.78 -5.02
N SER A 38 45.74 -30.55 -4.23
CA SER A 38 46.82 -31.52 -4.00
C SER A 38 46.55 -32.46 -2.83
N GLY A 39 45.46 -32.23 -2.08
CA GLY A 39 45.11 -32.98 -0.89
C GLY A 39 45.74 -32.43 0.39
N ASP A 40 46.41 -31.28 0.32
CA ASP A 40 47.02 -30.65 1.49
C ASP A 40 45.96 -29.91 2.32
N PRO A 41 45.86 -30.15 3.65
CA PRO A 41 44.86 -29.49 4.48
C PRO A 41 45.05 -27.97 4.58
N VAL A 42 44.00 -27.21 4.23
CA VAL A 42 43.95 -25.75 4.30
C VAL A 42 43.38 -25.30 5.65
N TYR A 43 42.24 -25.84 6.04
CA TYR A 43 41.59 -25.56 7.33
C TYR A 43 40.64 -26.69 7.73
N TRP A 44 40.09 -26.62 8.93
CA TRP A 44 39.18 -27.62 9.48
C TRP A 44 37.94 -26.98 10.08
N ARG A 45 36.84 -27.72 10.17
CA ARG A 45 35.64 -27.33 10.91
C ARG A 45 35.31 -28.33 12.00
N ILE A 46 35.29 -27.83 13.23
CA ILE A 46 34.98 -28.60 14.43
C ILE A 46 33.46 -28.58 14.61
N ARG A 47 32.84 -29.74 14.76
CA ARG A 47 31.41 -29.88 15.04
C ARG A 47 31.19 -30.59 16.38
N CYS A 48 30.49 -29.92 17.29
CA CYS A 48 29.97 -30.50 18.52
C CYS A 48 28.45 -30.34 18.58
N LYS A 49 27.75 -31.26 19.24
CA LYS A 49 26.30 -31.20 19.47
C LYS A 49 25.98 -31.49 20.92
N HIS A 50 25.10 -30.69 21.49
CA HIS A 50 24.59 -30.92 22.84
C HIS A 50 23.53 -32.04 22.79
N PRO A 51 23.68 -33.13 23.57
CA PRO A 51 22.77 -34.27 23.53
C PRO A 51 21.35 -33.89 23.98
N ASP A 52 21.22 -33.07 25.01
CA ASP A 52 19.90 -32.76 25.61
C ASP A 52 19.14 -31.64 24.87
N THR A 53 19.80 -30.56 24.48
CA THR A 53 19.15 -29.42 23.81
C THR A 53 19.15 -29.52 22.28
N GLY A 54 19.94 -30.43 21.71
CA GLY A 54 20.14 -30.52 20.25
C GLY A 54 20.98 -29.39 19.64
N GLY A 55 21.43 -28.41 20.44
CA GLY A 55 22.21 -27.26 19.98
C GLY A 55 23.52 -27.68 19.31
N LYS A 56 23.88 -27.01 18.21
CA LYS A 56 25.10 -27.27 17.43
C LYS A 56 26.15 -26.19 17.75
N TRP A 57 27.39 -26.60 17.99
CA TRP A 57 28.56 -25.71 18.07
C TRP A 57 29.50 -26.05 16.92
N VAL A 58 29.55 -25.17 15.91
CA VAL A 58 30.39 -25.36 14.72
C VAL A 58 31.34 -24.17 14.61
N ARG A 59 32.64 -24.45 14.58
CA ARG A 59 33.67 -23.42 14.45
C ARG A 59 34.81 -23.88 13.54
N PRO A 60 35.30 -23.02 12.64
CA PRO A 60 36.48 -23.29 11.86
C PRO A 60 37.74 -23.15 12.72
N MET A 61 38.78 -23.90 12.36
CA MET A 61 40.14 -23.75 12.89
C MET A 61 41.15 -23.88 11.74
N TYR A 62 42.27 -23.19 11.87
CA TYR A 62 43.34 -23.21 10.87
C TYR A 62 44.72 -23.19 11.55
N TRP A 63 45.75 -23.55 10.79
CA TRP A 63 47.14 -23.45 11.22
C TRP A 63 47.68 -22.07 10.88
N ASN A 64 48.11 -21.29 11.88
CA ASN A 64 48.60 -19.92 11.67
C ASN A 64 50.13 -19.81 11.50
N GLY A 65 50.83 -20.94 11.35
CA GLY A 65 52.30 -21.01 11.29
C GLY A 65 52.97 -21.36 12.62
N THR A 66 52.31 -21.10 13.76
CA THR A 66 52.85 -21.39 15.11
C THR A 66 51.98 -22.34 15.92
N GLY A 67 50.69 -22.44 15.59
CA GLY A 67 49.72 -23.29 16.28
C GLY A 67 48.36 -23.27 15.58
N TYR A 68 47.43 -24.08 16.10
CA TYR A 68 46.03 -24.07 15.67
C TYR A 68 45.21 -23.02 16.43
N ALA A 69 44.48 -22.20 15.68
CA ALA A 69 43.60 -21.16 16.20
C ALA A 69 42.19 -21.26 15.59
N ILE A 70 41.18 -20.75 16.30
CA ILE A 70 39.81 -20.60 15.78
C ILE A 70 39.80 -19.50 14.71
N GLY A 71 39.15 -19.79 13.59
CA GLY A 71 39.06 -18.89 12.44
C GLY A 71 39.27 -19.65 11.13
N GLU A 72 39.14 -18.92 10.04
CA GLU A 72 39.47 -19.38 8.69
C GLU A 72 40.71 -18.62 8.21
N PRO A 73 41.56 -19.22 7.37
CA PRO A 73 42.62 -18.48 6.70
C PRO A 73 42.01 -17.43 5.74
N PRO A 74 42.79 -16.41 5.32
CA PRO A 74 42.36 -15.49 4.26
C PRO A 74 41.87 -16.26 3.03
N ALA A 75 40.73 -15.87 2.48
CA ALA A 75 40.17 -16.53 1.31
C ALA A 75 41.07 -16.32 0.08
N PRO A 76 41.34 -17.37 -0.72
CA PRO A 76 41.98 -17.22 -2.02
C PRO A 76 41.16 -16.30 -2.94
N ALA A 77 41.82 -15.68 -3.93
CA ALA A 77 41.15 -14.81 -4.90
C ALA A 77 40.08 -15.54 -5.73
N GLU A 78 40.26 -16.84 -5.94
CA GLU A 78 39.35 -17.72 -6.69
C GLU A 78 38.14 -18.17 -5.87
N GLY A 79 38.15 -17.96 -4.54
CA GLY A 79 37.14 -18.46 -3.62
C GLY A 79 37.69 -19.55 -2.69
N LYS A 80 36.88 -19.94 -1.70
CA LYS A 80 37.25 -21.01 -0.75
C LYS A 80 37.11 -22.39 -1.39
N PRO A 81 38.00 -23.35 -1.06
CA PRO A 81 37.87 -24.71 -1.58
C PRO A 81 36.56 -25.36 -1.09
N LEU A 82 35.98 -26.19 -1.94
CA LEU A 82 34.82 -27.01 -1.59
C LEU A 82 35.21 -28.16 -0.66
N TYR A 83 34.27 -28.66 0.14
CA TYR A 83 34.50 -29.83 0.97
C TYR A 83 34.64 -31.10 0.10
N LEU A 84 35.57 -32.00 0.46
CA LEU A 84 35.92 -33.19 -0.34
C LEU A 84 36.42 -32.87 -1.77
N LEU A 85 37.11 -31.74 -1.94
CA LEU A 85 37.65 -31.31 -3.24
C LEU A 85 38.59 -32.36 -3.89
N PRO A 86 39.54 -33.00 -3.20
CA PRO A 86 40.38 -34.03 -3.81
C PRO A 86 39.57 -35.23 -4.34
N GLU A 87 38.57 -35.68 -3.59
CA GLU A 87 37.67 -36.77 -3.99
C GLU A 87 36.80 -36.36 -5.18
N LEU A 88 36.34 -35.11 -5.21
CA LEU A 88 35.61 -34.53 -6.33
C LEU A 88 36.46 -34.50 -7.61
N LEU A 89 37.71 -34.05 -7.52
CA LEU A 89 38.64 -33.97 -8.65
C LEU A 89 39.09 -35.36 -9.15
N ALA A 90 39.09 -36.36 -8.28
CA ALA A 90 39.43 -37.75 -8.63
C ALA A 90 38.26 -38.52 -9.27
N ALA A 91 37.04 -37.98 -9.19
CA ALA A 91 35.85 -38.63 -9.71
C ALA A 91 35.74 -38.53 -11.25
N ASP A 92 35.00 -39.46 -11.87
CA ASP A 92 34.68 -39.38 -13.30
C ASP A 92 33.81 -38.13 -13.56
N PRO A 93 34.18 -37.23 -14.48
CA PRO A 93 33.38 -36.04 -14.81
C PRO A 93 31.93 -36.33 -15.22
N ALA A 94 31.62 -37.55 -15.68
CA ALA A 94 30.27 -37.98 -16.04
C ALA A 94 29.42 -38.42 -14.83
N VAL A 95 30.00 -38.58 -13.65
CA VAL A 95 29.27 -38.95 -12.43
C VAL A 95 28.41 -37.78 -11.95
N THR A 96 27.27 -38.11 -11.34
CA THR A 96 26.43 -37.09 -10.71
C THR A 96 27.03 -36.66 -9.38
N VAL A 97 27.22 -35.35 -9.20
CA VAL A 97 27.70 -34.74 -7.97
C VAL A 97 26.52 -34.25 -7.14
N VAL A 98 26.39 -34.73 -5.91
CA VAL A 98 25.36 -34.26 -4.98
C VAL A 98 25.90 -33.10 -4.15
N ILE A 99 25.15 -32.02 -4.03
CA ILE A 99 25.55 -30.80 -3.32
C ILE A 99 24.56 -30.56 -2.19
N VAL A 100 25.08 -30.44 -0.97
CA VAL A 100 24.31 -30.19 0.26
C VAL A 100 24.81 -28.94 0.96
N GLU A 101 24.04 -28.41 1.91
CA GLU A 101 24.40 -27.18 2.63
C GLU A 101 25.56 -27.31 3.61
N GLY A 102 25.70 -28.45 4.27
CA GLY A 102 26.62 -28.64 5.39
C GLY A 102 27.48 -29.89 5.28
N GLU A 103 28.68 -29.84 5.87
CA GLU A 103 29.69 -30.90 5.73
C GLU A 103 29.25 -32.20 6.42
N TRP A 104 28.42 -32.10 7.47
CA TRP A 104 27.90 -33.28 8.14
C TRP A 104 26.99 -34.11 7.23
N CYS A 105 26.11 -33.45 6.46
CA CYS A 105 25.28 -34.13 5.46
C CYS A 105 26.15 -34.71 4.36
N ALA A 106 27.16 -33.94 3.91
CA ALA A 106 28.08 -34.39 2.87
C ALA A 106 28.86 -35.64 3.31
N GLU A 107 29.37 -35.68 4.54
CA GLU A 107 30.09 -36.84 5.09
C GLU A 107 29.21 -38.10 5.13
N HIS A 108 27.92 -37.97 5.49
CA HIS A 108 27.02 -39.13 5.58
C HIS A 108 26.64 -39.66 4.21
N LEU A 109 26.39 -38.79 3.23
CA LEU A 109 26.12 -39.19 1.86
C LEU A 109 27.37 -39.76 1.18
N HIS A 110 28.55 -39.19 1.46
CA HIS A 110 29.82 -39.71 0.93
C HIS A 110 30.11 -41.13 1.41
N LYS A 111 29.75 -41.48 2.65
CA LYS A 111 29.86 -42.86 3.18
C LYS A 111 28.99 -43.88 2.43
N LEU A 112 27.96 -43.44 1.69
CA LEU A 112 27.15 -44.31 0.83
C LEU A 112 27.79 -44.56 -0.54
N GLY A 113 28.93 -43.91 -0.83
CA GLY A 113 29.63 -44.03 -2.12
C GLY A 113 29.23 -42.97 -3.15
N LEU A 114 28.51 -41.92 -2.75
CA LEU A 114 28.20 -40.78 -3.62
C LEU A 114 29.39 -39.83 -3.72
N VAL A 115 29.50 -39.17 -4.88
CA VAL A 115 30.38 -38.00 -5.04
C VAL A 115 29.60 -36.80 -4.53
N VAL A 116 30.05 -36.22 -3.42
CA VAL A 116 29.31 -35.20 -2.67
C VAL A 116 30.22 -34.05 -2.31
N THR A 117 29.68 -32.83 -2.32
CA THR A 117 30.41 -31.65 -1.88
C THR A 117 29.50 -30.62 -1.21
N THR A 118 30.11 -29.59 -0.63
CA THR A 118 29.43 -28.43 -0.04
C THR A 118 30.35 -27.23 0.03
N SER A 119 29.78 -26.02 -0.01
CA SER A 119 30.49 -24.78 0.34
C SER A 119 30.56 -24.51 1.85
N GLY A 120 29.88 -25.31 2.67
CA GLY A 120 30.03 -25.38 4.13
C GLY A 120 28.90 -24.74 4.96
N SER A 121 28.01 -23.94 4.37
CA SER A 121 26.81 -23.40 5.04
C SER A 121 25.82 -22.80 4.04
N ALA A 122 24.58 -22.58 4.49
CA ALA A 122 23.54 -21.88 3.73
C ALA A 122 23.94 -20.48 3.22
N ALA A 123 24.94 -19.83 3.82
CA ALA A 123 25.38 -18.47 3.46
C ALA A 123 26.74 -18.42 2.74
N SER A 124 27.34 -19.56 2.39
CA SER A 124 28.70 -19.62 1.82
C SER A 124 28.73 -19.91 0.31
N ALA A 125 27.58 -19.93 -0.37
CA ALA A 125 27.53 -20.20 -1.81
C ALA A 125 28.38 -19.19 -2.61
N SER A 126 28.21 -17.89 -2.39
CA SER A 126 28.96 -16.85 -3.15
C SER A 126 30.46 -16.77 -2.84
N GLY A 127 30.92 -17.33 -1.72
CA GLY A 127 32.32 -17.23 -1.26
C GLY A 127 33.19 -18.46 -1.58
N ALA A 128 32.63 -19.48 -2.22
CA ALA A 128 33.33 -20.71 -2.58
C ALA A 128 33.78 -20.69 -4.04
N ASP A 129 34.86 -21.41 -4.32
CA ASP A 129 35.31 -21.68 -5.68
C ASP A 129 34.54 -22.89 -6.24
N TRP A 130 33.58 -22.61 -7.11
CA TRP A 130 32.77 -23.63 -7.79
C TRP A 130 33.37 -24.10 -9.11
N THR A 131 34.47 -23.49 -9.57
CA THR A 131 35.08 -23.81 -10.86
C THR A 131 35.47 -25.29 -11.04
N PRO A 132 35.80 -26.08 -9.98
CA PRO A 132 36.04 -27.52 -10.13
C PRO A 132 34.86 -28.32 -10.68
N LEU A 133 33.63 -27.80 -10.61
CA LEU A 133 32.41 -28.49 -11.07
C LEU A 133 32.03 -28.18 -12.51
N ARG A 134 32.80 -27.34 -13.21
CA ARG A 134 32.46 -26.88 -14.56
C ARG A 134 32.09 -28.06 -15.48
N GLY A 135 30.89 -27.99 -16.06
CA GLY A 135 30.38 -29.01 -16.98
C GLY A 135 29.86 -30.29 -16.32
N CYS A 136 29.89 -30.42 -14.99
CA CYS A 136 29.40 -31.61 -14.29
C CYS A 136 27.87 -31.67 -14.22
N HIS A 137 27.33 -32.87 -14.00
CA HIS A 137 25.93 -33.07 -13.63
C HIS A 137 25.76 -32.93 -12.11
N CYS A 138 25.08 -31.88 -11.67
CA CYS A 138 24.94 -31.51 -10.26
C CYS A 138 23.50 -31.67 -9.78
N VAL A 139 23.35 -32.28 -8.62
CA VAL A 139 22.06 -32.44 -7.92
C VAL A 139 22.13 -31.73 -6.58
N LEU A 140 21.32 -30.69 -6.39
CA LEU A 140 21.22 -29.95 -5.15
C LEU A 140 20.19 -30.58 -4.21
N TRP A 141 20.57 -30.81 -2.96
CA TRP A 141 19.68 -31.25 -1.89
C TRP A 141 19.62 -30.17 -0.80
N PRO A 142 18.58 -29.29 -0.80
CA PRO A 142 18.40 -28.29 0.24
C PRO A 142 17.90 -28.92 1.55
N ASP A 143 18.18 -28.28 2.68
CA ASP A 143 17.48 -28.54 3.94
C ASP A 143 16.00 -28.10 3.80
N HIS A 144 15.10 -28.74 4.56
CA HIS A 144 13.66 -28.44 4.51
C HIS A 144 13.32 -27.17 5.30
N ASP A 145 13.84 -26.03 4.84
CA ASP A 145 13.53 -24.69 5.33
C ASP A 145 13.82 -23.59 4.27
N ALA A 146 13.43 -22.35 4.57
CA ALA A 146 13.62 -21.21 3.65
C ALA A 146 15.09 -20.85 3.38
N PRO A 147 16.01 -20.82 4.38
CA PRO A 147 17.44 -20.68 4.14
C PRO A 147 17.99 -21.72 3.15
N GLY A 148 17.57 -22.98 3.25
CA GLY A 148 18.04 -24.04 2.38
C GLY A 148 17.58 -23.91 0.93
N SER A 149 16.31 -23.54 0.72
CA SER A 149 15.82 -23.19 -0.62
C SER A 149 16.63 -22.07 -1.26
N LYS A 150 16.94 -21.02 -0.49
CA LYS A 150 17.74 -19.89 -0.98
C LYS A 150 19.17 -20.31 -1.34
N TYR A 151 19.79 -21.16 -0.52
CA TYR A 151 21.12 -21.71 -0.81
C TYR A 151 21.12 -22.49 -2.13
N ALA A 152 20.12 -23.34 -2.34
CA ALA A 152 19.99 -24.11 -3.58
C ALA A 152 19.83 -23.19 -4.80
N ASP A 153 19.03 -22.12 -4.72
CA ASP A 153 18.87 -21.15 -5.80
C ASP A 153 20.19 -20.43 -6.14
N GLU A 154 20.92 -19.95 -5.11
CA GLU A 154 22.21 -19.29 -5.28
C GLU A 154 23.27 -20.22 -5.88
N ALA A 155 23.40 -21.44 -5.35
CA ALA A 155 24.32 -22.44 -5.88
C ALA A 155 23.94 -22.87 -7.30
N ALA A 156 22.66 -23.07 -7.60
CA ALA A 156 22.18 -23.42 -8.94
C ALA A 156 22.54 -22.35 -9.97
N ALA A 157 22.39 -21.06 -9.64
CA ALA A 157 22.75 -19.96 -10.52
C ALA A 157 24.25 -19.97 -10.85
N ILE A 158 25.11 -20.16 -9.84
CA ILE A 158 26.58 -20.22 -10.03
C ILE A 158 26.96 -21.44 -10.89
N LEU A 159 26.40 -22.61 -10.60
CA LEU A 159 26.70 -23.85 -11.32
C LEU A 159 26.25 -23.78 -12.79
N ARG A 160 25.05 -23.23 -13.06
CA ARG A 160 24.57 -23.01 -14.43
C ARG A 160 25.48 -22.07 -15.22
N ALA A 161 26.03 -21.03 -14.57
CA ALA A 161 27.03 -20.15 -15.18
C ALA A 161 28.38 -20.83 -15.46
N LEU A 162 28.61 -22.01 -14.88
CA LEU A 162 29.77 -22.88 -15.13
C LEU A 162 29.43 -24.04 -16.08
N ASP A 163 28.38 -23.90 -16.89
CA ASP A 163 27.94 -24.91 -17.87
C ASP A 163 27.55 -26.26 -17.22
N CYS A 164 27.23 -26.28 -15.93
CA CYS A 164 26.76 -27.48 -15.24
C CYS A 164 25.28 -27.72 -15.55
N THR A 165 24.91 -28.99 -15.65
CA THR A 165 23.49 -29.37 -15.61
C THR A 165 23.08 -29.46 -14.14
N VAL A 166 22.00 -28.77 -13.75
CA VAL A 166 21.60 -28.65 -12.35
C VAL A 166 20.16 -29.10 -12.15
N GLU A 167 19.98 -30.11 -11.32
CA GLU A 167 18.69 -30.55 -10.79
C GLU A 167 18.59 -30.24 -9.29
N VAL A 168 17.38 -30.06 -8.79
CA VAL A 168 17.13 -29.82 -7.35
C VAL A 168 16.19 -30.90 -6.83
N ILE A 169 16.52 -31.51 -5.69
CA ILE A 169 15.65 -32.46 -5.00
C ILE A 169 14.41 -31.73 -4.51
N ASP A 170 13.25 -32.28 -4.84
CA ASP A 170 12.00 -31.88 -4.23
C ASP A 170 11.91 -32.48 -2.83
N VAL A 171 12.03 -31.62 -1.82
CA VAL A 171 12.06 -32.01 -0.40
C VAL A 171 10.67 -32.18 0.22
N GLU A 172 9.62 -31.60 -0.38
CA GLU A 172 8.23 -31.72 0.11
C GLU A 172 7.75 -33.19 0.22
N PRO A 173 7.91 -34.04 -0.83
CA PRO A 173 7.45 -35.43 -0.77
C PRO A 173 8.28 -36.33 0.14
N LEU A 174 9.40 -35.85 0.69
CA LEU A 174 10.31 -36.67 1.51
C LEU A 174 9.83 -36.86 2.96
N GLY A 175 8.77 -36.16 3.38
CA GLY A 175 8.19 -36.30 4.71
C GLY A 175 9.14 -35.88 5.84
N LEU A 176 10.06 -34.96 5.56
CA LEU A 176 11.03 -34.47 6.53
C LEU A 176 10.39 -33.47 7.50
N PRO A 177 10.81 -33.44 8.78
CA PRO A 177 10.37 -32.40 9.71
C PRO A 177 10.85 -31.01 9.25
N ASP A 178 10.29 -29.94 9.83
CA ASP A 178 10.81 -28.58 9.65
C ASP A 178 12.31 -28.54 10.02
N LYS A 179 13.15 -27.99 9.13
CA LYS A 179 14.62 -28.01 9.21
C LYS A 179 15.24 -29.42 9.10
N GLY A 180 14.51 -30.35 8.51
CA GLY A 180 15.02 -31.70 8.23
C GLY A 180 16.05 -31.67 7.10
N ASP A 181 17.15 -32.41 7.28
CA ASP A 181 18.27 -32.49 6.33
C ASP A 181 18.42 -33.92 5.73
N ALA A 182 19.40 -34.10 4.84
CA ALA A 182 19.68 -35.41 4.24
C ALA A 182 20.00 -36.50 5.30
N VAL A 183 20.56 -36.14 6.46
CA VAL A 183 20.83 -37.10 7.53
C VAL A 183 19.54 -37.49 8.25
N ASN A 184 18.58 -36.58 8.39
CA ASN A 184 17.24 -36.92 8.86
C ASN A 184 16.56 -37.92 7.91
N TRP A 185 16.70 -37.74 6.59
CA TRP A 185 16.18 -38.70 5.61
C TRP A 185 16.82 -40.08 5.75
N LEU A 186 18.15 -40.16 5.89
CA LEU A 186 18.87 -41.43 6.10
C LEU A 186 18.52 -42.11 7.43
N ALA A 187 18.19 -41.33 8.47
CA ALA A 187 17.72 -41.90 9.73
C ALA A 187 16.35 -42.56 9.60
N LEU A 188 15.49 -42.07 8.70
CA LEU A 188 14.21 -42.69 8.36
C LEU A 188 14.38 -43.89 7.40
N HIS A 189 15.48 -43.94 6.65
CA HIS A 189 15.77 -44.98 5.65
C HIS A 189 17.16 -45.60 5.89
N PRO A 190 17.34 -46.39 6.98
CA PRO A 190 18.66 -46.89 7.39
C PRO A 190 19.31 -47.85 6.38
N ASP A 191 18.52 -48.47 5.51
CA ASP A 191 18.98 -49.39 4.47
C ASP A 191 19.20 -48.71 3.10
N ALA A 192 19.09 -47.38 3.02
CA ALA A 192 19.23 -46.63 1.78
C ALA A 192 20.66 -46.75 1.20
N MET A 193 20.74 -46.94 -0.11
CA MET A 193 21.97 -46.97 -0.90
C MET A 193 22.12 -45.70 -1.74
N ALA A 194 23.30 -45.50 -2.35
CA ALA A 194 23.55 -44.36 -3.25
C ALA A 194 22.50 -44.24 -4.38
N ALA A 195 22.02 -45.37 -4.90
CA ALA A 195 21.00 -45.39 -5.94
C ALA A 195 19.66 -44.79 -5.48
N ASP A 196 19.26 -45.01 -4.23
CA ASP A 196 18.00 -44.50 -3.68
C ASP A 196 18.04 -42.98 -3.55
N VAL A 197 19.19 -42.43 -3.13
CA VAL A 197 19.42 -40.98 -3.07
C VAL A 197 19.36 -40.34 -4.46
N LEU A 198 19.95 -41.00 -5.47
CA LEU A 198 19.91 -40.50 -6.84
C LEU A 198 18.54 -40.64 -7.51
N ALA A 199 17.67 -41.49 -6.97
CA ALA A 199 16.29 -41.69 -7.44
C ALA A 199 15.26 -40.77 -6.73
N LEU A 200 15.69 -39.90 -5.81
CA LEU A 200 14.80 -38.95 -5.14
C LEU A 200 14.12 -38.00 -6.15
N PRO A 201 12.85 -37.61 -5.88
CA PRO A 201 12.10 -36.74 -6.77
C PRO A 201 12.82 -35.42 -7.03
N ARG A 202 12.76 -34.95 -8.28
CA ARG A 202 13.35 -33.68 -8.72
C ARG A 202 12.27 -32.64 -8.96
N LEU A 203 12.55 -31.38 -8.65
CA LEU A 203 11.73 -30.27 -9.10
C LEU A 203 11.73 -30.24 -10.64
N ALA A 204 10.54 -30.07 -11.24
CA ALA A 204 10.39 -30.01 -12.69
C ALA A 204 11.23 -28.85 -13.24
N ALA A 205 12.14 -29.15 -14.17
CA ALA A 205 13.06 -28.17 -14.74
C ALA A 205 12.28 -27.00 -15.38
N CYS A 206 12.42 -25.81 -14.81
CA CYS A 206 11.99 -24.58 -15.45
C CYS A 206 12.94 -24.36 -16.65
N VAL A 207 12.40 -24.44 -17.88
CA VAL A 207 13.15 -24.22 -19.11
C VAL A 207 13.61 -22.76 -19.14
N VAL A 208 14.90 -22.53 -18.90
CA VAL A 208 15.52 -21.21 -19.05
C VAL A 208 15.90 -21.05 -20.53
N ALA A 209 15.37 -20.00 -21.16
CA ALA A 209 15.68 -19.64 -22.54
C ALA A 209 17.19 -19.34 -22.72
N GLU A 210 17.72 -19.59 -23.93
CA GLU A 210 19.12 -19.37 -24.29
C GLU A 210 19.62 -17.95 -23.93
N PRO A 211 20.90 -17.78 -23.55
CA PRO A 211 21.44 -16.48 -23.17
C PRO A 211 21.54 -15.55 -24.39
N SER A 212 20.83 -14.42 -24.31
CA SER A 212 21.02 -13.30 -25.22
C SER A 212 22.33 -12.56 -24.91
N ALA A 213 22.84 -11.84 -25.93
CA ALA A 213 24.13 -11.13 -25.97
C ALA A 213 24.49 -10.34 -24.70
N PRO A 214 25.80 -10.11 -24.41
CA PRO A 214 26.27 -9.43 -23.20
C PRO A 214 25.52 -8.12 -22.95
N SER A 215 24.82 -8.07 -21.82
CA SER A 215 24.08 -6.89 -21.39
C SER A 215 25.06 -5.74 -21.12
N ILE A 216 24.85 -4.63 -21.82
CA ILE A 216 25.49 -3.34 -21.51
C ILE A 216 25.13 -2.79 -20.12
N PHE A 217 24.15 -3.39 -19.42
CA PHE A 217 23.74 -3.01 -18.09
C PHE A 217 24.41 -3.92 -17.05
N ALA A 218 25.43 -3.39 -16.36
CA ALA A 218 26.27 -4.15 -15.42
C ALA A 218 25.54 -4.60 -14.12
N SER A 219 24.41 -3.98 -13.77
CA SER A 219 23.61 -4.30 -12.59
C SER A 219 22.12 -4.06 -12.85
N ALA A 220 21.25 -4.63 -12.00
CA ALA A 220 19.82 -4.29 -11.97
C ALA A 220 19.65 -2.77 -11.79
N PRO A 221 18.65 -2.15 -12.45
CA PRO A 221 18.47 -0.72 -12.39
C PRO A 221 17.89 -0.36 -11.02
N GLU A 222 18.32 0.77 -10.47
CA GLU A 222 17.72 1.31 -9.26
C GLU A 222 16.30 1.82 -9.58
N PRO A 223 15.28 1.52 -8.77
CA PRO A 223 13.95 2.08 -8.96
C PRO A 223 13.99 3.61 -9.07
N LEU A 224 13.40 4.17 -10.14
CA LEU A 224 13.37 5.63 -10.37
C LEU A 224 12.72 6.39 -9.20
N ARG A 225 11.82 5.74 -8.47
CA ARG A 225 11.26 6.24 -7.21
C ARG A 225 11.59 5.27 -6.10
N ARG A 226 11.78 5.83 -4.90
CA ARG A 226 11.74 5.02 -3.68
C ARG A 226 10.39 4.29 -3.65
N PRO A 227 10.37 2.95 -3.49
CA PRO A 227 9.12 2.24 -3.35
C PRO A 227 8.36 2.79 -2.14
N LEU A 228 7.04 2.90 -2.30
CA LEU A 228 6.15 3.30 -1.23
C LEU A 228 6.39 2.37 -0.03
N SER A 229 6.69 2.92 1.14
CA SER A 229 6.84 2.10 2.35
C SER A 229 5.58 1.25 2.58
N PRO A 230 5.70 0.07 3.23
CA PRO A 230 4.54 -0.78 3.50
C PRO A 230 3.40 0.02 4.14
N ALA A 231 2.17 -0.25 3.68
CA ALA A 231 1.00 0.41 4.22
C ALA A 231 0.81 0.03 5.69
N LEU A 232 0.38 0.99 6.50
CA LEU A 232 0.03 0.73 7.89
C LEU A 232 -1.28 -0.06 7.95
N GLU A 233 -1.39 -0.93 8.95
CA GLU A 233 -2.65 -1.61 9.23
C GLU A 233 -3.69 -0.57 9.71
N TYR A 234 -4.89 -0.63 9.15
CA TYR A 234 -5.95 0.30 9.52
C TYR A 234 -6.54 -0.08 10.89
N PRO A 235 -6.63 0.87 11.85
CA PRO A 235 -7.04 0.55 13.22
C PRO A 235 -8.56 0.38 13.33
N LEU A 236 -9.09 -0.74 12.81
CA LEU A 236 -10.52 -1.04 12.80
C LEU A 236 -11.14 -1.08 14.20
N ASP A 237 -10.38 -1.44 15.23
CA ASP A 237 -10.84 -1.42 16.62
C ASP A 237 -11.15 -0.01 17.14
N ALA A 238 -10.45 1.01 16.63
CA ALA A 238 -10.69 2.39 17.01
C ALA A 238 -12.04 2.92 16.48
N LEU A 239 -12.68 2.23 15.54
CA LEU A 239 -14.05 2.56 15.11
C LEU A 239 -15.12 2.12 16.15
N GLY A 240 -14.73 1.40 17.20
CA GLY A 240 -15.66 0.86 18.20
C GLY A 240 -16.44 -0.35 17.70
N SER A 241 -17.29 -0.92 18.56
CA SER A 241 -17.98 -2.19 18.26
C SER A 241 -19.07 -2.07 17.20
N LEU A 242 -19.70 -0.90 17.02
CA LEU A 242 -20.73 -0.77 16.00
C LEU A 242 -20.12 -0.65 14.59
N LEU A 243 -19.25 0.33 14.39
CA LEU A 243 -18.66 0.63 13.09
C LEU A 243 -17.50 -0.33 12.77
N GLY A 244 -16.66 -0.64 13.76
CA GLY A 244 -15.52 -1.54 13.61
C GLY A 244 -15.93 -2.97 13.28
N ASP A 245 -16.95 -3.53 13.96
CA ASP A 245 -17.41 -4.89 13.67
C ASP A 245 -18.03 -5.00 12.27
N ALA A 246 -18.76 -3.97 11.83
CA ALA A 246 -19.28 -3.88 10.46
C ALA A 246 -18.14 -3.83 9.43
N ALA A 247 -17.14 -2.97 9.63
CA ALA A 247 -16.00 -2.84 8.73
C ALA A 247 -15.16 -4.13 8.67
N LYS A 248 -14.90 -4.77 9.82
CA LYS A 248 -14.23 -6.08 9.89
C LYS A 248 -15.01 -7.14 9.13
N ARG A 249 -16.34 -7.12 9.19
CA ARG A 249 -17.16 -8.11 8.49
C ARG A 249 -17.15 -7.92 6.98
N ILE A 250 -17.23 -6.67 6.52
CA ILE A 250 -17.04 -6.34 5.10
C ILE A 250 -15.65 -6.81 4.66
N HIS A 251 -14.60 -6.48 5.41
CA HIS A 251 -13.24 -6.93 5.10
C HIS A 251 -13.14 -8.46 5.03
N ALA A 252 -13.68 -9.19 6.00
CA ALA A 252 -13.58 -10.64 6.06
C ALA A 252 -14.25 -11.34 4.86
N VAL A 253 -15.39 -10.83 4.38
CA VAL A 253 -16.18 -11.50 3.32
C VAL A 253 -15.92 -10.89 1.95
N VAL A 254 -15.98 -9.56 1.83
CA VAL A 254 -15.69 -8.85 0.57
C VAL A 254 -14.20 -8.91 0.28
N GLN A 255 -13.32 -9.08 1.27
CA GLN A 255 -11.87 -9.09 1.09
C GLN A 255 -11.35 -7.85 0.34
N ALA A 256 -12.06 -6.72 0.44
CA ALA A 256 -11.47 -5.42 0.16
C ALA A 256 -10.52 -5.07 1.32
N PRO A 257 -9.43 -4.30 1.10
CA PRO A 257 -8.51 -3.92 2.17
C PRO A 257 -9.20 -3.32 3.39
N ALA A 258 -8.69 -3.62 4.59
CA ALA A 258 -9.26 -3.16 5.85
C ALA A 258 -9.44 -1.64 5.91
N GLY A 259 -8.46 -0.87 5.40
CA GLY A 259 -8.53 0.60 5.35
C GLY A 259 -9.62 1.13 4.43
N LEU A 260 -9.91 0.45 3.31
CA LEU A 260 -11.04 0.80 2.45
C LEU A 260 -12.36 0.57 3.17
N CYS A 261 -12.54 -0.61 3.79
CA CYS A 261 -13.75 -0.94 4.53
C CYS A 261 -13.99 0.01 5.71
N GLY A 262 -12.94 0.32 6.48
CA GLY A 262 -12.99 1.24 7.61
C GLY A 262 -13.35 2.67 7.19
N GLN A 263 -12.74 3.18 6.10
CA GLN A 263 -13.08 4.50 5.58
C GLN A 263 -14.50 4.58 5.02
N SER A 264 -14.96 3.58 4.27
CA SER A 264 -16.35 3.52 3.77
C SER A 264 -17.36 3.61 4.91
N ILE A 265 -17.15 2.84 5.98
CA ILE A 265 -18.03 2.85 7.15
C ILE A 265 -17.99 4.20 7.89
N LEU A 266 -16.79 4.77 8.11
CA LEU A 266 -16.65 6.05 8.80
C LEU A 266 -17.24 7.22 7.98
N ALA A 267 -17.06 7.22 6.66
CA ALA A 267 -17.64 8.21 5.76
C ALA A 267 -19.17 8.14 5.76
N ALA A 268 -19.74 6.94 5.69
CA ALA A 268 -21.17 6.70 5.76
C ALA A 268 -21.75 7.14 7.12
N ALA A 269 -21.06 6.87 8.23
CA ALA A 269 -21.44 7.35 9.56
C ALA A 269 -21.42 8.89 9.63
N SER A 270 -20.37 9.54 9.10
CA SER A 270 -20.30 11.00 8.99
C SER A 270 -21.50 11.58 8.25
N LEU A 271 -21.92 10.99 7.11
CA LEU A 271 -23.12 11.42 6.37
C LEU A 271 -24.39 11.33 7.22
N ALA A 272 -24.53 10.27 8.02
CA ALA A 272 -25.71 10.06 8.86
C ALA A 272 -25.79 11.04 10.05
N VAL A 273 -24.66 11.53 10.57
CA VAL A 273 -24.61 12.35 11.79
C VAL A 273 -24.37 13.84 11.55
N GLN A 274 -23.79 14.24 10.42
CA GLN A 274 -23.35 15.63 10.18
C GLN A 274 -24.47 16.68 10.26
N SER A 275 -25.74 16.28 10.13
CA SER A 275 -26.88 17.19 10.28
C SER A 275 -27.32 17.43 11.73
N HIS A 276 -26.89 16.57 12.66
CA HIS A 276 -27.46 16.49 13.99
C HIS A 276 -26.65 17.25 15.03
N ALA A 277 -25.33 17.24 14.89
CA ALA A 277 -24.44 17.91 15.81
C ALA A 277 -23.22 18.55 15.13
N ASP A 278 -22.65 19.53 15.82
CA ASP A 278 -21.34 20.13 15.60
C ASP A 278 -20.48 19.90 16.87
N VAL A 279 -19.17 20.03 16.79
CA VAL A 279 -18.27 19.94 17.96
C VAL A 279 -17.72 21.32 18.31
N SER A 280 -17.66 21.64 19.61
CA SER A 280 -16.99 22.84 20.09
C SER A 280 -15.66 22.55 20.77
N ILE A 281 -14.64 23.28 20.33
CA ILE A 281 -13.30 23.25 20.89
C ILE A 281 -12.86 24.68 21.18
N SER A 282 -12.67 25.00 22.46
CA SER A 282 -12.18 26.31 22.89
C SER A 282 -12.93 27.51 22.27
N GLY A 283 -14.24 27.38 22.09
CA GLY A 283 -15.10 28.42 21.50
C GLY A 283 -15.21 28.41 19.97
N SER A 284 -14.38 27.63 19.27
CA SER A 284 -14.61 27.30 17.85
C SER A 284 -15.72 26.25 17.77
N VAL A 285 -16.58 26.34 16.75
CA VAL A 285 -17.63 25.35 16.44
C VAL A 285 -17.37 24.80 15.06
N GLU A 286 -17.27 23.48 14.95
CA GLU A 286 -16.84 22.78 13.75
C GLU A 286 -17.86 21.69 13.35
N PRO A 287 -18.21 21.59 12.05
CA PRO A 287 -19.09 20.52 11.57
C PRO A 287 -18.52 19.12 11.78
N LEU A 288 -19.39 18.12 12.01
CA LEU A 288 -18.99 16.71 12.04
C LEU A 288 -18.77 16.08 10.65
N SER A 289 -18.83 16.88 9.58
CA SER A 289 -18.55 16.42 8.22
C SER A 289 -17.09 15.96 8.09
N LEU A 290 -16.91 14.68 7.72
CA LEU A 290 -15.64 14.06 7.38
C LEU A 290 -15.51 13.84 5.87
N TRP A 291 -14.29 14.05 5.38
CA TRP A 291 -13.92 13.87 3.99
C TRP A 291 -12.84 12.81 3.88
N HIS A 292 -13.03 11.84 2.99
CA HIS A 292 -12.18 10.68 2.85
C HIS A 292 -11.67 10.59 1.41
N VAL A 293 -10.39 10.24 1.28
CA VAL A 293 -9.80 9.86 -0.01
C VAL A 293 -9.13 8.50 0.17
N SER A 294 -9.65 7.49 -0.52
CA SER A 294 -9.11 6.13 -0.50
C SER A 294 -8.43 5.80 -1.82
N ILE A 295 -7.21 5.28 -1.77
CA ILE A 295 -6.46 4.88 -2.94
C ILE A 295 -6.49 3.36 -3.05
N GLY A 296 -6.94 2.84 -4.20
CA GLY A 296 -7.00 1.39 -4.44
C GLY A 296 -7.02 1.05 -5.92
N ALA A 297 -6.37 -0.04 -6.30
CA ALA A 297 -6.27 -0.48 -7.69
C ALA A 297 -7.65 -0.83 -8.30
N SER A 298 -7.69 -1.01 -9.62
CA SER A 298 -8.84 -1.66 -10.26
C SER A 298 -8.94 -3.10 -9.75
N GLY A 299 -10.15 -3.57 -9.47
CA GLY A 299 -10.36 -4.90 -8.88
C GLY A 299 -10.12 -4.99 -7.36
N GLU A 300 -9.82 -3.88 -6.67
CA GLU A 300 -9.64 -3.83 -5.20
C GLU A 300 -10.95 -3.97 -4.41
N ARG A 301 -12.09 -4.20 -5.11
CA ARG A 301 -13.44 -4.31 -4.54
C ARG A 301 -13.91 -3.03 -3.79
N LYS A 302 -13.39 -1.87 -4.22
CA LYS A 302 -13.76 -0.51 -3.79
C LYS A 302 -15.28 -0.28 -3.72
N SER A 303 -15.93 -0.39 -4.88
CA SER A 303 -17.38 -0.24 -5.05
C SER A 303 -18.19 -1.21 -4.18
N ALA A 304 -17.69 -2.42 -3.98
CA ALA A 304 -18.38 -3.43 -3.17
C ALA A 304 -18.32 -3.09 -1.68
N ALA A 305 -17.19 -2.58 -1.18
CA ALA A 305 -17.10 -2.11 0.20
C ALA A 305 -18.05 -0.93 0.46
N ASP A 306 -18.07 0.06 -0.45
CA ASP A 306 -18.98 1.21 -0.39
C ASP A 306 -20.45 0.80 -0.47
N HIS A 307 -20.79 -0.15 -1.34
CA HIS A 307 -22.15 -0.67 -1.47
C HIS A 307 -22.69 -1.17 -0.11
N TRP A 308 -21.91 -1.99 0.60
CA TRP A 308 -22.32 -2.51 1.90
C TRP A 308 -22.33 -1.44 2.99
N ALA A 309 -21.39 -0.49 2.96
CA ALA A 309 -21.37 0.61 3.92
C ALA A 309 -22.56 1.57 3.75
N LEU A 310 -22.99 1.84 2.51
CA LEU A 310 -24.05 2.81 2.17
C LEU A 310 -25.45 2.20 2.00
N ARG A 311 -25.62 0.89 2.21
CA ARG A 311 -26.91 0.22 1.98
C ARG A 311 -28.09 0.95 2.63
N ALA A 312 -27.96 1.31 3.91
CA ALA A 312 -29.01 2.05 4.64
C ALA A 312 -29.30 3.43 4.03
N HIS A 313 -28.27 4.13 3.56
CA HIS A 313 -28.38 5.45 2.92
C HIS A 313 -29.10 5.36 1.58
N VAL A 314 -28.77 4.36 0.76
CA VAL A 314 -29.39 4.11 -0.55
C VAL A 314 -30.86 3.71 -0.36
N GLU A 315 -31.15 2.80 0.57
CA GLU A 315 -32.52 2.39 0.89
C GLU A 315 -33.35 3.57 1.40
N PHE A 316 -32.80 4.39 2.31
CA PHE A 316 -33.45 5.61 2.79
C PHE A 316 -33.69 6.62 1.68
N GLU A 317 -32.71 6.91 0.81
CA GLU A 317 -32.89 7.82 -0.32
C GLU A 317 -34.01 7.36 -1.25
N ARG A 318 -34.11 6.05 -1.53
CA ARG A 318 -35.19 5.47 -2.34
C ARG A 318 -36.56 5.70 -1.70
N GLU A 319 -36.71 5.40 -0.41
CA GLU A 319 -37.95 5.64 0.34
C GLU A 319 -38.35 7.12 0.31
N GLN A 320 -37.38 8.02 0.48
CA GLN A 320 -37.61 9.46 0.44
C GLN A 320 -37.95 9.97 -0.96
N ALA A 321 -37.39 9.37 -2.01
CA ALA A 321 -37.72 9.70 -3.40
C ALA A 321 -39.15 9.27 -3.75
N GLU A 322 -39.60 8.11 -3.29
CA GLU A 322 -40.98 7.64 -3.44
C GLU A 322 -41.97 8.57 -2.72
N ALA A 323 -41.69 8.92 -1.46
CA ALA A 323 -42.50 9.87 -0.70
C ALA A 323 -42.55 11.26 -1.36
N TRP A 324 -41.40 11.75 -1.85
CA TRP A 324 -41.30 13.04 -2.52
C TRP A 324 -42.15 13.11 -3.80
N ARG A 325 -42.22 12.02 -4.60
CA ARG A 325 -43.06 11.99 -5.81
C ARG A 325 -44.53 12.23 -5.50
N LEU A 326 -45.03 11.69 -4.39
CA LEU A 326 -46.42 11.89 -3.96
C LEU A 326 -46.67 13.35 -3.56
N VAL A 327 -45.73 13.96 -2.82
CA VAL A 327 -45.82 15.37 -2.40
C VAL A 327 -45.67 16.32 -3.61
N LEU A 328 -44.81 16.01 -4.57
CA LEU A 328 -44.65 16.78 -5.79
C LEU A 328 -45.93 16.79 -6.62
N ALA A 329 -46.58 15.64 -6.80
CA ALA A 329 -47.84 15.57 -7.53
C ALA A 329 -48.94 16.42 -6.87
N ALA A 330 -49.02 16.43 -5.53
CA ALA A 330 -49.93 17.31 -4.80
C ALA A 330 -49.57 18.79 -5.01
N HIS A 331 -48.27 19.14 -4.92
CA HIS A 331 -47.79 20.49 -5.16
C HIS A 331 -48.10 20.99 -6.58
N GLU A 332 -47.98 20.14 -7.60
CA GLU A 332 -48.31 20.50 -8.98
C GLU A 332 -49.80 20.87 -9.15
N ILE A 333 -50.69 20.16 -8.45
CA ILE A 333 -52.13 20.45 -8.41
C ILE A 333 -52.36 21.80 -7.74
N ASP A 334 -51.80 22.00 -6.54
CA ASP A 334 -51.94 23.24 -5.78
C ASP A 334 -51.36 24.43 -6.55
N MET A 335 -50.23 24.24 -7.21
CA MET A 335 -49.57 25.27 -8.01
C MET A 335 -50.39 25.61 -9.27
N SER A 336 -51.03 24.62 -9.88
CA SER A 336 -51.95 24.85 -11.01
C SER A 336 -53.17 25.66 -10.57
N ALA A 337 -53.77 25.29 -9.43
CA ALA A 337 -54.90 26.01 -8.83
C ALA A 337 -54.52 27.45 -8.47
N TRP A 338 -53.35 27.66 -7.85
CA TRP A 338 -52.85 28.98 -7.51
C TRP A 338 -52.56 29.83 -8.76
N LYS A 339 -51.93 29.28 -9.81
CA LYS A 339 -51.68 30.02 -11.08
C LYS A 339 -52.99 30.43 -11.76
N ALA A 340 -54.01 29.57 -11.71
CA ALA A 340 -55.33 29.91 -12.22
C ALA A 340 -55.95 31.07 -11.41
N ALA A 341 -55.85 31.02 -10.08
CA ALA A 341 -56.32 32.08 -9.20
C ALA A 341 -55.53 33.39 -9.37
N GLU A 342 -54.21 33.34 -9.53
CA GLU A 342 -53.34 34.49 -9.83
C GLU A 342 -53.75 35.17 -11.14
N ARG A 343 -54.01 34.38 -12.18
CA ARG A 343 -54.49 34.89 -13.46
C ARG A 343 -55.87 35.54 -13.31
N ILE A 344 -56.77 34.95 -12.54
CA ILE A 344 -58.09 35.54 -12.25
C ILE A 344 -57.92 36.86 -11.50
N ALA A 345 -57.15 36.90 -10.41
CA ALA A 345 -56.88 38.09 -9.61
C ALA A 345 -56.23 39.22 -10.45
N SER A 346 -55.35 38.86 -11.38
CA SER A 346 -54.69 39.78 -12.30
C SER A 346 -55.61 40.30 -13.41
N GLN A 347 -56.67 39.55 -13.76
CA GLN A 347 -57.62 39.89 -14.83
C GLN A 347 -58.93 40.47 -14.31
N SER A 348 -59.24 40.32 -13.02
CA SER A 348 -60.45 40.79 -12.36
C SER A 348 -60.39 42.31 -12.14
N LYS A 349 -60.58 43.04 -13.25
CA LYS A 349 -61.26 44.35 -13.43
C LYS A 349 -60.67 45.06 -14.65
N LYS A 350 -61.26 44.82 -15.83
CA LYS A 350 -61.11 45.73 -16.99
C LYS A 350 -61.59 47.12 -16.55
N GLY A 351 -60.66 47.98 -16.11
CA GLY A 351 -60.92 49.33 -15.57
C GLY A 351 -60.50 49.58 -14.11
N GLY A 352 -59.89 48.62 -13.40
CA GLY A 352 -59.42 48.79 -12.02
C GLY A 352 -58.09 49.53 -11.90
N CYS A 353 -57.93 50.36 -10.87
CA CYS A 353 -56.65 51.00 -10.52
C CYS A 353 -55.66 49.95 -9.98
N ALA A 354 -54.34 50.16 -10.18
CA ALA A 354 -53.27 49.23 -9.78
C ALA A 354 -53.36 48.74 -8.31
N GLU A 355 -53.91 49.57 -7.43
CA GLU A 355 -54.14 49.23 -6.02
C GLU A 355 -55.09 48.06 -5.83
N THR A 356 -56.14 47.94 -6.66
CA THR A 356 -57.12 46.85 -6.54
C THR A 356 -56.55 45.49 -6.94
N ILE A 357 -55.67 45.45 -7.94
CA ILE A 357 -54.95 44.23 -8.35
C ILE A 357 -53.97 43.83 -7.23
N ARG A 358 -53.28 44.82 -6.64
CA ARG A 358 -52.37 44.59 -5.51
C ARG A 358 -53.06 43.95 -4.31
N THR A 359 -54.24 44.44 -3.93
CA THR A 359 -55.03 43.84 -2.83
C THR A 359 -55.44 42.39 -3.15
N ALA A 360 -55.96 42.13 -4.35
CA ALA A 360 -56.38 40.79 -4.74
C ALA A 360 -55.22 39.78 -4.77
N LEU A 361 -54.04 40.20 -5.24
CA LEU A 361 -52.83 39.38 -5.20
C LEU A 361 -52.31 39.17 -3.77
N HIS A 362 -52.47 40.16 -2.89
CA HIS A 362 -52.11 40.02 -1.47
C HIS A 362 -53.05 39.04 -0.74
N GLU A 363 -54.35 39.07 -1.04
CA GLU A 363 -55.34 38.12 -0.51
C GLU A 363 -55.13 36.69 -1.00
N LEU A 364 -54.68 36.52 -2.26
CA LEU A 364 -54.30 35.22 -2.81
C LEU A 364 -53.12 34.59 -2.05
N GLY A 365 -52.22 35.41 -1.53
CA GLY A 365 -51.04 34.97 -0.80
C GLY A 365 -49.93 34.39 -1.68
N ALA A 366 -48.88 33.90 -1.03
CA ALA A 366 -47.71 33.36 -1.70
C ALA A 366 -48.03 32.06 -2.46
N PRO A 367 -47.31 31.76 -3.57
CA PRO A 367 -47.46 30.48 -4.25
C PRO A 367 -47.09 29.32 -3.31
N PRO A 368 -47.73 28.15 -3.47
CA PRO A 368 -47.37 26.97 -2.69
C PRO A 368 -45.91 26.63 -2.92
N GLU A 369 -45.19 26.40 -1.82
CA GLU A 369 -43.76 26.11 -1.91
C GLU A 369 -43.50 24.70 -2.44
N ALA A 370 -42.56 24.58 -3.37
CA ALA A 370 -42.16 23.27 -3.91
C ALA A 370 -41.54 22.38 -2.82
N PRO A 371 -41.76 21.05 -2.84
CA PRO A 371 -41.09 20.14 -1.92
C PRO A 371 -39.58 20.10 -2.19
N LEU A 372 -38.78 19.94 -1.13
CA LEU A 372 -37.32 19.87 -1.27
C LEU A 372 -36.91 18.59 -2.00
N LEU A 373 -35.90 18.69 -2.88
CA LEU A 373 -35.32 17.52 -3.54
C LEU A 373 -34.85 16.50 -2.49
N PRO A 374 -35.17 15.21 -2.66
CA PRO A 374 -34.93 14.18 -1.65
C PRO A 374 -33.50 13.65 -1.67
N TRP A 375 -32.67 14.05 -2.64
CA TRP A 375 -31.32 13.55 -2.87
C TRP A 375 -30.43 13.67 -1.64
N LEU A 376 -29.81 12.57 -1.28
CA LEU A 376 -28.85 12.40 -0.19
C LEU A 376 -27.45 12.13 -0.76
N LEU A 377 -27.33 11.30 -1.78
CA LEU A 377 -26.05 10.87 -2.37
C LEU A 377 -25.85 11.49 -3.75
N LEU A 378 -24.68 12.08 -3.98
CA LEU A 378 -24.24 12.60 -5.26
C LEU A 378 -22.91 11.93 -5.65
N SER A 379 -22.77 11.49 -6.89
CA SER A 379 -21.53 10.87 -7.35
C SER A 379 -20.58 11.88 -7.99
N GLU A 380 -21.09 12.71 -8.91
CA GLU A 380 -20.25 13.62 -9.73
C GLU A 380 -20.91 14.98 -10.00
N PRO A 381 -21.31 15.74 -8.96
CA PRO A 381 -21.93 17.03 -9.19
C PRO A 381 -20.89 18.03 -9.73
N THR A 382 -21.24 18.72 -10.81
CA THR A 382 -20.58 20.01 -11.12
C THR A 382 -20.82 20.99 -9.98
N MET A 383 -19.99 22.04 -9.86
CA MET A 383 -20.25 23.11 -8.88
C MET A 383 -21.64 23.72 -9.04
N GLU A 384 -22.17 23.82 -10.27
CA GLU A 384 -23.54 24.29 -10.50
C GLU A 384 -24.59 23.28 -10.02
N GLY A 385 -24.38 22.00 -10.27
CA GLY A 385 -25.24 20.93 -9.74
C GLY A 385 -25.30 20.94 -8.22
N LEU A 386 -24.15 21.10 -7.56
CA LEU A 386 -24.05 21.21 -6.10
C LEU A 386 -24.80 22.45 -5.56
N HIS A 387 -24.71 23.59 -6.26
CA HIS A 387 -25.51 24.77 -5.90
C HIS A 387 -27.01 24.50 -5.98
N LYS A 388 -27.49 23.87 -7.06
CA LYS A 388 -28.91 23.54 -7.22
C LYS A 388 -29.37 22.54 -6.16
N ALA A 389 -28.52 21.56 -5.81
CA ALA A 389 -28.80 20.61 -4.74
C ALA A 389 -29.02 21.31 -3.39
N TYR A 390 -28.18 22.27 -3.00
CA TYR A 390 -28.39 23.01 -1.75
C TYR A 390 -29.50 24.05 -1.82
N GLN A 391 -29.74 24.64 -2.98
CA GLN A 391 -30.80 25.63 -3.15
C GLN A 391 -32.19 25.01 -3.00
N TYR A 392 -32.41 23.85 -3.64
CA TYR A 392 -33.73 23.23 -3.75
C TYR A 392 -33.87 21.93 -2.97
N GLY A 393 -32.79 21.42 -2.40
CA GLY A 393 -32.76 20.13 -1.71
C GLY A 393 -32.44 20.22 -0.22
N ARG A 394 -31.97 19.09 0.29
CA ARG A 394 -31.59 18.91 1.69
C ARG A 394 -30.36 19.75 2.06
N PRO A 395 -30.22 20.14 3.33
CA PRO A 395 -29.03 20.85 3.80
C PRO A 395 -27.82 19.95 4.10
N SER A 396 -28.03 18.63 4.17
CA SER A 396 -27.00 17.63 4.41
C SER A 396 -27.01 16.63 3.26
N ILE A 397 -25.86 16.48 2.59
CA ILE A 397 -25.65 15.58 1.46
C ILE A 397 -24.28 14.91 1.55
N GLY A 398 -24.14 13.80 0.84
CA GLY A 398 -22.89 13.05 0.68
C GLY A 398 -22.43 13.07 -0.77
N LEU A 399 -21.13 13.28 -0.98
CA LEU A 399 -20.48 13.08 -2.26
C LEU A 399 -19.65 11.79 -2.20
N PHE A 400 -20.17 10.71 -2.78
CA PHE A 400 -19.58 9.37 -2.74
C PHE A 400 -19.31 8.89 -4.16
N ASN A 401 -18.04 8.66 -4.47
CA ASN A 401 -17.59 8.26 -5.80
C ASN A 401 -16.48 7.22 -5.69
N ASP A 402 -16.74 6.03 -6.24
CA ASP A 402 -15.85 4.87 -6.22
C ASP A 402 -14.82 4.86 -7.38
N ASP A 403 -14.93 5.80 -8.32
CA ASP A 403 -13.98 6.06 -9.41
C ASP A 403 -13.80 7.57 -9.64
N ALA A 404 -13.30 8.27 -8.61
CA ALA A 404 -13.20 9.73 -8.56
C ALA A 404 -12.15 10.35 -9.51
N GLY A 405 -11.70 9.61 -10.52
CA GLY A 405 -10.80 10.07 -11.57
C GLY A 405 -11.37 11.26 -12.33
N ASP A 406 -12.64 11.20 -12.71
CA ASP A 406 -13.30 12.26 -13.46
C ASP A 406 -13.70 13.45 -12.58
N PHE A 407 -13.96 13.23 -11.29
CA PHE A 407 -14.22 14.32 -10.35
C PHE A 407 -12.97 15.17 -10.09
N LEU A 408 -11.81 14.54 -9.85
CA LEU A 408 -10.56 15.21 -9.52
C LEU A 408 -9.75 15.64 -10.76
N GLY A 409 -9.81 14.86 -11.84
CA GLY A 409 -9.06 15.09 -13.10
C GLY A 409 -9.90 15.66 -14.25
N GLY A 410 -11.23 15.58 -14.19
CA GLY A 410 -12.14 15.94 -15.28
C GLY A 410 -12.82 17.31 -15.16
N HIS A 411 -14.03 17.43 -15.72
CA HIS A 411 -14.73 18.72 -15.94
C HIS A 411 -15.12 19.45 -14.64
N ALA A 412 -15.33 18.74 -13.53
CA ALA A 412 -15.69 19.33 -12.23
C ALA A 412 -14.56 20.17 -11.62
N MET A 413 -13.30 19.81 -11.90
CA MET A 413 -12.06 20.43 -11.41
C MET A 413 -11.14 20.87 -12.57
N ASN A 414 -11.72 21.32 -13.69
CA ASN A 414 -10.96 21.84 -14.84
C ASN A 414 -9.99 22.98 -14.40
N LYS A 415 -8.84 23.10 -15.07
CA LYS A 415 -7.74 24.03 -14.75
C LYS A 415 -8.21 25.46 -14.45
N ASP A 416 -9.20 25.97 -15.17
CA ASP A 416 -9.70 27.35 -15.01
C ASP A 416 -10.61 27.55 -13.77
N ASN A 417 -11.25 26.48 -13.28
CA ASN A 417 -12.22 26.51 -12.18
C ASN A 417 -11.75 25.82 -10.90
N ARG A 418 -10.60 25.15 -10.92
CA ARG A 418 -10.05 24.35 -9.83
C ARG A 418 -9.88 25.15 -8.53
N THR A 419 -9.24 26.32 -8.60
CA THR A 419 -8.99 27.18 -7.43
C THR A 419 -10.30 27.65 -6.77
N LYS A 420 -11.29 28.05 -7.57
CA LYS A 420 -12.59 28.53 -7.05
C LYS A 420 -13.40 27.39 -6.42
N SER A 421 -13.35 26.21 -7.03
CA SER A 421 -14.04 25.02 -6.54
C SER A 421 -13.42 24.56 -5.21
N ALA A 422 -12.09 24.43 -5.16
CA ALA A 422 -11.36 24.07 -3.94
C ALA A 422 -11.66 25.03 -2.78
N ALA A 423 -11.68 26.35 -3.02
CA ALA A 423 -12.03 27.34 -1.99
C ALA A 423 -13.48 27.20 -1.49
N SER A 424 -14.43 26.89 -2.39
CA SER A 424 -15.84 26.72 -2.04
C SER A 424 -16.07 25.46 -1.21
N PHE A 425 -15.40 24.37 -1.59
CA PHE A 425 -15.36 23.14 -0.80
C PHE A 425 -14.74 23.41 0.58
N SER A 426 -13.57 24.05 0.66
CA SER A 426 -12.91 24.34 1.95
C SER A 426 -13.84 25.07 2.93
N LYS A 427 -14.65 26.03 2.46
CA LYS A 427 -15.67 26.71 3.31
C LYS A 427 -16.79 25.77 3.79
N LEU A 428 -17.26 24.86 2.94
CA LEU A 428 -18.25 23.85 3.33
C LEU A 428 -17.73 22.98 4.48
N TRP A 429 -16.47 22.55 4.40
CA TRP A 429 -15.86 21.78 5.46
C TRP A 429 -15.63 22.61 6.73
N ASP A 430 -15.12 23.84 6.60
CA ASP A 430 -14.76 24.68 7.75
C ASP A 430 -15.99 25.10 8.56
N ASN A 431 -17.05 25.60 7.91
CA ASN A 431 -18.19 26.22 8.60
C ASN A 431 -19.55 26.01 7.92
N GLY A 432 -19.65 25.12 6.93
CA GLY A 432 -20.90 24.82 6.24
C GLY A 432 -21.46 25.98 5.41
N ARG A 433 -20.62 26.93 4.98
CA ARG A 433 -21.03 28.01 4.08
C ARG A 433 -20.77 27.65 2.63
N PHE A 434 -21.71 28.02 1.77
CA PHE A 434 -21.60 27.85 0.32
C PHE A 434 -22.12 29.10 -0.40
N ASP A 435 -21.23 29.78 -1.12
CA ASP A 435 -21.50 31.09 -1.73
C ASP A 435 -21.54 30.99 -3.26
N ARG A 436 -22.55 31.59 -3.90
CA ARG A 436 -22.55 31.85 -5.34
C ARG A 436 -22.88 33.31 -5.64
N VAL A 437 -22.00 33.96 -6.41
CA VAL A 437 -22.24 35.31 -6.95
C VAL A 437 -22.06 35.24 -8.46
N ARG A 438 -23.15 35.38 -9.23
CA ARG A 438 -23.12 35.53 -10.69
C ARG A 438 -23.97 36.73 -11.13
N ALA A 439 -23.61 37.35 -12.25
CA ALA A 439 -24.47 38.31 -12.93
C ALA A 439 -25.64 37.55 -13.60
N GLY A 440 -26.89 37.96 -13.36
CA GLY A 440 -28.08 37.39 -13.98
C GLY A 440 -28.93 36.46 -13.08
N ASP A 441 -28.31 35.49 -12.40
CA ASP A 441 -29.00 34.51 -11.52
C ASP A 441 -29.22 34.98 -10.07
N GLY A 442 -28.69 36.16 -9.72
CA GLY A 442 -28.65 36.66 -8.35
C GLY A 442 -27.43 36.20 -7.53
N ALA A 443 -27.26 36.79 -6.35
CA ALA A 443 -26.24 36.39 -5.37
C ALA A 443 -26.94 35.62 -4.23
N ALA A 444 -26.51 34.38 -3.98
CA ALA A 444 -27.06 33.54 -2.93
C ALA A 444 -25.96 33.07 -1.98
N LYS A 445 -26.23 33.16 -0.68
CA LYS A 445 -25.39 32.65 0.40
C LYS A 445 -26.16 31.58 1.14
N TYR A 446 -25.60 30.37 1.17
CA TYR A 446 -26.21 29.25 1.88
C TYR A 446 -25.44 29.02 3.18
N HIS A 447 -26.17 29.07 4.30
CA HIS A 447 -25.67 28.75 5.64
C HIS A 447 -26.20 27.39 6.08
N GLY A 448 -25.59 26.82 7.13
CA GLY A 448 -26.04 25.56 7.72
C GLY A 448 -26.05 24.39 6.73
N ARG A 449 -25.05 24.30 5.85
CA ARG A 449 -24.90 23.20 4.89
C ARG A 449 -23.84 22.20 5.35
N ARG A 450 -24.01 20.93 4.99
CA ARG A 450 -23.14 19.82 5.41
C ARG A 450 -22.84 18.92 4.22
N LEU A 451 -21.56 18.64 4.03
CA LEU A 451 -21.06 17.77 2.97
C LEU A 451 -20.15 16.71 3.55
N ALA A 452 -20.60 15.45 3.56
CA ALA A 452 -19.72 14.30 3.75
C ALA A 452 -19.13 13.94 2.39
N LEU A 453 -17.89 13.46 2.35
CA LEU A 453 -17.21 13.18 1.10
C LEU A 453 -16.41 11.89 1.21
N HIS A 454 -16.51 11.04 0.21
CA HIS A 454 -15.67 9.87 0.04
C HIS A 454 -15.33 9.71 -1.44
N LEU A 455 -14.05 9.92 -1.76
CA LEU A 455 -13.53 9.78 -3.11
C LEU A 455 -12.58 8.61 -3.14
N MET A 456 -12.90 7.60 -3.92
CA MET A 456 -11.99 6.51 -4.17
C MET A 456 -11.29 6.70 -5.50
N VAL A 457 -9.97 6.62 -5.48
CA VAL A 457 -9.12 6.93 -6.63
C VAL A 457 -8.20 5.76 -6.94
N GLN A 458 -7.87 5.62 -8.22
CA GLN A 458 -6.85 4.70 -8.66
C GLN A 458 -5.45 5.28 -8.37
N PRO A 459 -4.44 4.44 -8.09
CA PRO A 459 -3.08 4.90 -7.77
C PRO A 459 -2.51 5.91 -8.78
N ILE A 460 -2.67 5.64 -10.08
CA ILE A 460 -2.15 6.50 -11.15
C ILE A 460 -2.74 7.93 -11.10
N ILE A 461 -4.00 8.06 -10.72
CA ILE A 461 -4.67 9.36 -10.61
C ILE A 461 -4.28 10.02 -9.29
N ALA A 462 -4.21 9.24 -8.21
CA ALA A 462 -3.82 9.73 -6.88
C ALA A 462 -2.47 10.46 -6.92
N GLU A 463 -1.47 9.89 -7.59
CA GLU A 463 -0.16 10.52 -7.74
C GLU A 463 -0.24 11.90 -8.42
N SER A 464 -1.04 12.00 -9.49
CA SER A 464 -1.21 13.26 -10.21
C SER A 464 -1.89 14.34 -9.35
N VAL A 465 -2.91 13.95 -8.58
CA VAL A 465 -3.71 14.84 -7.74
C VAL A 465 -2.93 15.29 -6.51
N LEU A 466 -2.19 14.38 -5.87
CA LEU A 466 -1.41 14.68 -4.67
C LEU A 466 -0.18 15.54 -4.97
N SER A 467 0.32 15.48 -6.20
CA SER A 467 1.38 16.37 -6.68
C SER A 467 0.89 17.72 -7.23
N ASP A 468 -0.42 18.00 -7.18
CA ASP A 468 -0.99 19.28 -7.60
C ASP A 468 -0.92 20.31 -6.46
N ASP A 469 0.00 21.27 -6.60
CA ASP A 469 0.21 22.35 -5.63
C ASP A 469 -1.04 23.22 -5.37
N VAL A 470 -2.00 23.29 -6.30
CA VAL A 470 -3.23 24.06 -6.11
C VAL A 470 -4.20 23.31 -5.22
N LEU A 471 -4.41 22.01 -5.44
CA LEU A 471 -5.33 21.19 -4.63
C LEU A 471 -4.78 20.97 -3.21
N THR A 472 -3.46 20.80 -3.11
CA THR A 472 -2.73 20.71 -1.84
C THR A 472 -2.64 22.07 -1.17
N GLY A 473 -2.23 23.13 -1.89
CA GLY A 473 -1.99 24.47 -1.35
C GLY A 473 -3.24 25.29 -1.04
N GLN A 474 -4.38 25.06 -1.71
CA GLN A 474 -5.68 25.64 -1.32
C GLN A 474 -6.40 24.82 -0.23
N GLY A 475 -5.76 23.74 0.24
CA GLY A 475 -6.16 22.98 1.41
C GLY A 475 -7.40 22.09 1.23
N PHE A 476 -7.84 21.81 0.00
CA PHE A 476 -8.93 20.86 -0.23
C PHE A 476 -8.50 19.46 0.22
N LEU A 477 -7.39 18.95 -0.34
CA LEU A 477 -6.88 17.62 0.00
C LEU A 477 -6.40 17.54 1.46
N ALA A 478 -5.90 18.64 2.01
CA ALA A 478 -5.49 18.74 3.41
C ALA A 478 -6.62 18.50 4.43
N ARG A 479 -7.89 18.61 4.00
CA ARG A 479 -9.08 18.32 4.81
C ARG A 479 -9.58 16.88 4.62
N CYS A 480 -8.98 16.11 3.72
CA CYS A 480 -9.32 14.72 3.49
C CYS A 480 -8.45 13.78 4.34
N LEU A 481 -9.08 12.78 4.93
CA LEU A 481 -8.47 11.63 5.58
C LEU A 481 -7.98 10.67 4.48
N LEU A 482 -6.66 10.55 4.33
CA LEU A 482 -6.04 9.73 3.28
C LEU A 482 -5.83 8.28 3.75
N ALA A 483 -6.09 7.30 2.90
CA ALA A 483 -5.60 5.95 3.09
C ALA A 483 -5.23 5.30 1.76
N TRP A 484 -4.08 4.61 1.73
CA TRP A 484 -3.67 3.75 0.63
C TRP A 484 -3.27 2.38 1.18
N PRO A 485 -4.27 1.55 1.56
CA PRO A 485 -4.01 0.28 2.22
C PRO A 485 -3.32 -0.72 1.27
N ALA A 486 -2.65 -1.71 1.86
CA ALA A 486 -2.07 -2.82 1.11
C ALA A 486 -3.16 -3.56 0.32
N SER A 487 -2.83 -3.93 -0.92
CA SER A 487 -3.75 -4.66 -1.78
C SER A 487 -4.01 -6.04 -1.20
N THR A 488 -5.26 -6.49 -1.29
CA THR A 488 -5.63 -7.87 -1.00
C THR A 488 -5.68 -8.71 -2.28
N ILE A 489 -5.43 -8.13 -3.46
CA ILE A 489 -5.46 -8.86 -4.73
C ILE A 489 -4.41 -9.98 -4.70
N GLY A 490 -4.80 -11.18 -5.14
CA GLY A 490 -3.92 -12.34 -5.20
C GLY A 490 -3.87 -13.19 -3.92
N THR A 491 -4.38 -12.71 -2.79
CA THR A 491 -4.42 -13.45 -1.51
C THR A 491 -5.86 -13.81 -1.06
N ARG A 492 -6.82 -13.66 -1.97
CA ARG A 492 -8.26 -13.80 -1.68
C ARG A 492 -8.74 -15.23 -1.87
N GLU A 493 -9.24 -15.84 -0.79
CA GLU A 493 -10.00 -17.08 -0.85
C GLU A 493 -11.51 -16.80 -0.86
N TYR A 494 -12.25 -17.42 -1.78
CA TYR A 494 -13.70 -17.21 -1.87
C TYR A 494 -14.41 -17.52 -0.54
N GLN A 495 -15.31 -16.62 -0.12
CA GLN A 495 -16.10 -16.76 1.09
C GLN A 495 -17.57 -16.95 0.71
N ASP A 496 -18.14 -18.13 0.99
CA ASP A 496 -19.56 -18.40 0.80
C ASP A 496 -20.37 -17.88 1.99
N VAL A 497 -20.53 -16.55 2.04
CA VAL A 497 -21.26 -15.85 3.11
C VAL A 497 -22.16 -14.78 2.51
N ASP A 498 -23.44 -14.86 2.84
CA ASP A 498 -24.40 -13.80 2.52
C ASP A 498 -24.36 -12.69 3.59
N LEU A 499 -23.75 -11.56 3.24
CA LEU A 499 -23.68 -10.38 4.10
C LEU A 499 -25.03 -9.69 4.33
N SER A 500 -26.04 -9.95 3.49
CA SER A 500 -27.33 -9.28 3.60
C SER A 500 -28.11 -9.66 4.87
N HIS A 501 -27.75 -10.80 5.48
CA HIS A 501 -28.31 -11.35 6.71
C HIS A 501 -27.31 -11.31 7.89
N ASP A 502 -26.16 -10.64 7.74
CA ASP A 502 -25.15 -10.59 8.79
C ASP A 502 -25.62 -9.73 10.00
N PRO A 503 -25.51 -10.22 11.25
CA PRO A 503 -26.02 -9.51 12.41
C PRO A 503 -25.26 -8.21 12.73
N ASN A 504 -23.96 -8.14 12.46
CA ASN A 504 -23.18 -6.93 12.71
C ASN A 504 -23.54 -5.84 11.71
N LEU A 505 -23.70 -6.22 10.43
CA LEU A 505 -24.17 -5.28 9.40
C LEU A 505 -25.62 -4.87 9.61
N ALA A 506 -26.51 -5.78 10.01
CA ALA A 506 -27.90 -5.45 10.33
C ALA A 506 -27.99 -4.41 11.47
N ARG A 507 -27.19 -4.60 12.53
CA ARG A 507 -27.10 -3.62 13.64
C ARG A 507 -26.60 -2.26 13.18
N TYR A 508 -25.58 -2.25 12.32
CA TYR A 508 -25.03 -1.04 11.71
C TYR A 508 -26.06 -0.32 10.83
N TRP A 509 -26.70 -1.02 9.89
CA TRP A 509 -27.69 -0.42 8.98
C TRP A 509 -28.91 0.12 9.71
N LEU A 510 -29.39 -0.58 10.73
CA LEU A 510 -30.48 -0.09 11.57
C LEU A 510 -30.11 1.24 12.23
N ARG A 511 -28.91 1.34 12.81
CA ARG A 511 -28.45 2.60 13.41
C ARG A 511 -28.31 3.72 12.38
N MET A 512 -27.74 3.44 11.20
CA MET A 512 -27.62 4.44 10.14
C MET A 512 -29.00 4.93 9.68
N ARG A 513 -29.94 4.00 9.50
CA ARG A 513 -31.34 4.33 9.14
C ARG A 513 -32.00 5.20 10.20
N ASP A 514 -31.87 4.85 11.48
CA ASP A 514 -32.46 5.61 12.59
C ASP A 514 -31.92 7.06 12.62
N LEU A 515 -30.61 7.23 12.42
CA LEU A 515 -29.97 8.54 12.34
C LEU A 515 -30.45 9.35 11.12
N LEU A 516 -30.56 8.72 9.96
CA LEU A 516 -31.03 9.40 8.72
C LEU A 516 -32.51 9.77 8.77
N ALA A 517 -33.33 8.93 9.41
CA ALA A 517 -34.77 9.15 9.57
C ALA A 517 -35.10 10.19 10.65
N THR A 518 -34.17 10.46 11.56
CA THR A 518 -34.32 11.51 12.59
C THR A 518 -34.37 12.88 11.92
N ALA A 519 -35.39 13.69 12.25
CA ALA A 519 -35.51 15.03 11.70
C ALA A 519 -34.33 15.91 12.17
N PRO A 520 -33.59 16.53 11.24
CA PRO A 520 -32.44 17.34 11.63
C PRO A 520 -32.88 18.66 12.26
N PRO A 521 -32.12 19.21 13.22
CA PRO A 521 -32.40 20.52 13.80
C PRO A 521 -32.18 21.62 12.76
N LEU A 522 -33.24 22.39 12.49
CA LEU A 522 -33.25 23.50 11.55
C LEU A 522 -33.33 24.83 12.28
N ARG A 523 -32.76 25.88 11.68
CA ARG A 523 -32.94 27.25 12.14
C ARG A 523 -34.41 27.65 12.03
N GLU A 524 -34.92 28.30 13.06
CA GLU A 524 -36.31 28.78 13.09
C GLU A 524 -36.66 29.61 11.84
N GLY A 525 -37.84 29.34 11.26
CA GLY A 525 -38.32 30.01 10.05
C GLY A 525 -37.62 29.58 8.76
N THR A 526 -36.79 28.53 8.80
CA THR A 526 -36.13 27.97 7.62
C THR A 526 -36.53 26.51 7.42
N ARG A 527 -36.47 26.04 6.16
CA ARG A 527 -36.76 24.65 5.79
C ARG A 527 -35.53 23.84 5.39
N ASN A 528 -34.41 24.50 5.17
CA ASN A 528 -33.17 23.88 4.73
C ASN A 528 -31.93 24.58 5.28
N GLU A 529 -31.97 25.20 6.46
CA GLU A 529 -30.76 25.74 7.10
C GLU A 529 -30.57 25.02 8.44
N LEU A 530 -29.48 24.25 8.58
CA LEU A 530 -29.23 23.48 9.80
C LEU A 530 -28.81 24.40 10.95
N GLN A 531 -29.27 24.05 12.14
CA GLN A 531 -28.78 24.57 13.41
C GLN A 531 -28.48 23.40 14.36
N PRO A 532 -27.40 22.63 14.10
CA PRO A 532 -27.07 21.45 14.89
C PRO A 532 -26.79 21.79 16.35
N ARG A 533 -27.02 20.82 17.24
CA ARG A 533 -26.60 20.96 18.64
C ARG A 533 -25.07 20.93 18.72
N VAL A 534 -24.52 21.54 19.76
CA VAL A 534 -23.07 21.64 19.92
C VAL A 534 -22.60 20.68 21.01
N LEU A 535 -21.74 19.74 20.63
CA LEU A 535 -21.07 18.82 21.53
C LEU A 535 -19.90 19.53 22.21
N THR A 536 -19.74 19.30 23.51
CA THR A 536 -18.57 19.77 24.28
C THR A 536 -17.68 18.61 24.64
N LEU A 537 -16.39 18.85 24.89
CA LEU A 537 -15.49 17.82 25.41
C LEU A 537 -15.57 17.80 26.94
N ALA A 538 -15.59 16.60 27.52
CA ALA A 538 -15.37 16.45 28.96
C ALA A 538 -14.00 17.05 29.37
N PRO A 539 -13.82 17.52 30.61
CA PRO A 539 -12.58 18.21 31.01
C PRO A 539 -11.30 17.40 30.77
N ASP A 540 -11.32 16.11 31.09
CA ASP A 540 -10.21 15.18 30.86
C ASP A 540 -9.98 14.89 29.36
N ALA A 541 -11.05 14.81 28.58
CA ALA A 541 -11.01 14.68 27.13
C ALA A 541 -10.39 15.93 26.46
N MET A 542 -10.71 17.13 26.96
CA MET A 542 -10.13 18.38 26.49
C MET A 542 -8.63 18.45 26.81
N THR A 543 -8.21 18.08 28.02
CA THR A 543 -6.78 18.01 28.38
C THR A 543 -6.03 17.07 27.43
N TYR A 544 -6.55 15.86 27.22
CA TYR A 544 -5.92 14.89 26.31
C TYR A 544 -5.89 15.40 24.86
N TRP A 545 -6.97 16.04 24.38
CA TRP A 545 -7.00 16.64 23.04
C TRP A 545 -5.95 17.75 22.88
N VAL A 546 -5.72 18.57 23.91
CA VAL A 546 -4.67 19.61 23.89
C VAL A 546 -3.29 18.97 23.77
N ASP A 547 -3.03 17.90 24.52
CA ASP A 547 -1.75 17.17 24.45
C ASP A 547 -1.52 16.60 23.05
N VAL A 548 -2.54 15.97 22.46
CA VAL A 548 -2.49 15.44 21.09
C VAL A 548 -2.25 16.56 20.07
N LYS A 549 -2.96 17.69 20.18
CA LYS A 549 -2.77 18.82 19.27
C LYS A 549 -1.35 19.38 19.33
N ASN A 550 -0.80 19.52 20.53
CA ASN A 550 0.57 20.01 20.72
C ASN A 550 1.60 18.99 20.20
N ALA A 551 1.35 17.69 20.38
CA ALA A 551 2.20 16.64 19.82
C ALA A 551 2.22 16.69 18.28
N ILE A 552 1.05 16.83 17.64
CA ILE A 552 0.96 16.98 16.18
C ILE A 552 1.72 18.23 15.73
N GLU A 553 1.58 19.37 16.41
CA GLU A 553 2.34 20.60 16.13
C GLU A 553 3.85 20.38 16.18
N GLN A 554 4.34 19.62 17.16
CA GLN A 554 5.77 19.31 17.27
C GLN A 554 6.26 18.39 16.14
N THR A 555 5.48 17.38 15.76
CA THR A 555 5.85 16.47 14.65
C THR A 555 5.96 17.15 13.29
N MET A 556 5.35 18.33 13.12
CA MET A 556 5.50 19.14 11.91
C MET A 556 6.94 19.66 11.72
N LEU A 557 7.76 19.72 12.76
CA LEU A 557 9.19 20.04 12.62
C LEU A 557 10.04 18.82 12.20
N GLY A 558 9.46 17.62 12.20
CA GLY A 558 10.10 16.35 11.89
C GLY A 558 9.30 15.56 10.86
N ASP A 559 8.74 14.42 11.29
CA ASP A 559 8.11 13.42 10.42
C ASP A 559 6.98 13.97 9.53
N TYR A 560 6.29 15.04 9.97
CA TYR A 560 5.20 15.66 9.23
C TYR A 560 5.59 16.97 8.51
N ALA A 561 6.88 17.28 8.40
CA ALA A 561 7.36 18.47 7.67
C ALA A 561 6.92 18.48 6.19
N GLY A 562 6.83 17.29 5.56
CA GLY A 562 6.34 17.16 4.18
C GLY A 562 4.82 17.35 4.02
N ILE A 563 4.06 17.38 5.11
CA ILE A 563 2.58 17.39 5.11
C ILE A 563 1.98 18.42 6.07
N HIS A 564 2.66 19.53 6.32
CA HIS A 564 2.18 20.63 7.19
C HIS A 564 0.70 20.98 6.99
N ALA A 565 0.24 21.03 5.73
CA ALA A 565 -1.14 21.34 5.40
C ALA A 565 -2.13 20.35 6.05
N TRP A 566 -1.88 19.04 5.96
CA TRP A 566 -2.70 18.00 6.60
C TRP A 566 -2.56 18.01 8.11
N ALA A 567 -1.32 18.01 8.61
CA ALA A 567 -1.04 17.96 10.04
C ALA A 567 -1.70 19.14 10.78
N SER A 568 -1.72 20.34 10.19
CA SER A 568 -2.38 21.52 10.77
C SER A 568 -3.89 21.35 10.99
N LYS A 569 -4.52 20.39 10.31
CA LYS A 569 -5.94 20.04 10.47
C LYS A 569 -6.15 18.87 11.44
N GLY A 570 -5.10 18.19 11.88
CA GLY A 570 -5.17 17.00 12.73
C GLY A 570 -6.00 17.20 13.99
N GLY A 571 -5.78 18.30 14.73
CA GLY A 571 -6.58 18.59 15.94
C GLY A 571 -8.09 18.74 15.66
N SER A 572 -8.45 19.39 14.54
CA SER A 572 -9.85 19.49 14.09
C SER A 572 -10.40 18.13 13.67
N GLN A 573 -9.63 17.34 12.93
CA GLN A 573 -10.03 16.00 12.50
C GLN A 573 -10.29 15.07 13.70
N VAL A 574 -9.42 15.08 14.72
CA VAL A 574 -9.63 14.30 15.96
C VAL A 574 -10.98 14.63 16.58
N ALA A 575 -11.32 15.91 16.72
CA ALA A 575 -12.59 16.30 17.33
C ALA A 575 -13.80 15.94 16.47
N ARG A 576 -13.70 16.08 15.15
CA ARG A 576 -14.77 15.68 14.21
C ARG A 576 -15.01 14.18 14.23
N ILE A 577 -13.95 13.38 14.15
CA ILE A 577 -14.03 11.91 14.23
C ILE A 577 -14.65 11.51 15.57
N ALA A 578 -14.19 12.09 16.69
CA ALA A 578 -14.74 11.78 18.01
C ALA A 578 -16.22 12.13 18.13
N GLY A 579 -16.64 13.26 17.55
CA GLY A 579 -18.05 13.64 17.48
C GLY A 579 -18.88 12.67 16.63
N VAL A 580 -18.35 12.22 15.48
CA VAL A 580 -19.00 11.20 14.64
C VAL A 580 -19.17 9.89 15.40
N LEU A 581 -18.13 9.38 16.07
CA LEU A 581 -18.20 8.17 16.88
C LEU A 581 -19.24 8.32 18.01
N THR A 582 -19.18 9.44 18.74
CA THR A 582 -20.05 9.71 19.89
C THR A 582 -21.53 9.75 19.50
N VAL A 583 -21.89 10.50 18.44
CA VAL A 583 -23.29 10.63 18.00
C VAL A 583 -23.79 9.33 17.37
N THR A 584 -22.92 8.60 16.68
CA THR A 584 -23.27 7.30 16.10
C THR A 584 -23.62 6.28 17.19
N GLU A 585 -22.84 6.23 18.27
CA GLU A 585 -23.06 5.34 19.42
C GLU A 585 -24.24 5.80 20.28
N ASN A 586 -24.37 7.11 20.52
CA ASN A 586 -25.44 7.72 21.30
C ASN A 586 -25.98 9.00 20.62
N PRO A 587 -27.12 8.93 19.90
CA PRO A 587 -27.69 10.04 19.15
C PRO A 587 -28.13 11.23 20.00
N ASP A 588 -28.23 11.08 21.33
CA ASP A 588 -28.63 12.14 22.26
C ASP A 588 -27.44 12.71 23.06
N ALA A 589 -26.22 12.21 22.81
CA ALA A 589 -25.04 12.70 23.50
C ALA A 589 -24.83 14.21 23.26
N GLY A 590 -24.50 14.92 24.35
CA GLY A 590 -24.08 16.32 24.36
C GLY A 590 -22.62 16.54 24.75
N VAL A 591 -21.93 15.47 25.19
CA VAL A 591 -20.54 15.51 25.67
C VAL A 591 -19.74 14.39 25.01
N ILE A 592 -18.55 14.72 24.53
CA ILE A 592 -17.55 13.77 24.02
C ILE A 592 -16.62 13.42 25.18
N HIS A 593 -16.58 12.14 25.52
CA HIS A 593 -15.72 11.62 26.57
C HIS A 593 -14.32 11.24 26.05
N ARG A 594 -13.37 11.09 26.97
CA ARG A 594 -11.96 10.86 26.67
C ARG A 594 -11.72 9.65 25.77
N ASP A 595 -12.42 8.54 26.03
CA ASP A 595 -12.34 7.31 25.23
C ASP A 595 -12.65 7.54 23.74
N ALA A 596 -13.65 8.36 23.41
CA ALA A 596 -13.96 8.73 22.03
C ALA A 596 -12.86 9.59 21.38
N ILE A 597 -12.22 10.49 22.16
CA ILE A 597 -11.08 11.28 21.68
C ILE A 597 -9.86 10.38 21.44
N GLU A 598 -9.56 9.45 22.35
CA GLU A 598 -8.44 8.50 22.22
C GLU A 598 -8.58 7.66 20.94
N ARG A 599 -9.75 7.06 20.72
CA ARG A 599 -10.06 6.33 19.48
C ARG A 599 -9.93 7.22 18.23
N ALA A 600 -10.46 8.43 18.30
CA ALA A 600 -10.36 9.39 17.19
C ALA A 600 -8.90 9.82 16.93
N THR A 601 -8.07 9.94 17.96
CA THR A 601 -6.63 10.16 17.82
C THR A 601 -5.98 9.01 17.08
N THR A 602 -6.24 7.76 17.45
CA THR A 602 -5.70 6.59 16.73
C THR A 602 -6.04 6.61 15.24
N LEU A 603 -7.30 6.89 14.89
CA LEU A 603 -7.74 7.01 13.49
C LEU A 603 -7.06 8.19 12.77
N CYS A 604 -7.01 9.36 13.41
CA CYS A 604 -6.42 10.55 12.81
C CYS A 604 -4.92 10.40 12.58
N MET A 605 -4.18 9.86 13.54
CA MET A 605 -2.73 9.65 13.42
C MET A 605 -2.42 8.66 12.29
N HIS A 606 -3.17 7.56 12.18
CA HIS A 606 -3.05 6.65 11.04
C HIS A 606 -3.21 7.38 9.70
N HIS A 607 -4.21 8.27 9.57
CA HIS A 607 -4.40 9.05 8.34
C HIS A 607 -3.30 10.08 8.07
N LEU A 608 -2.70 10.66 9.11
CA LEU A 608 -1.54 11.56 8.96
C LEU A 608 -0.28 10.80 8.57
N ASP A 609 -0.05 9.63 9.14
CA ASP A 609 1.06 8.75 8.77
C ASP A 609 0.92 8.27 7.33
N GLU A 610 -0.29 7.88 6.92
CA GLU A 610 -0.60 7.56 5.53
C GLU A 610 -0.36 8.77 4.62
N ALA A 611 -0.80 9.97 4.99
CA ALA A 611 -0.52 11.18 4.23
C ALA A 611 0.99 11.41 4.08
N ALA A 612 1.77 11.28 5.16
CA ALA A 612 3.23 11.45 5.13
C ALA A 612 3.90 10.41 4.23
N ARG A 613 3.47 9.15 4.32
CA ARG A 613 3.95 8.03 3.50
C ARG A 613 3.67 8.24 2.01
N ILE A 614 2.46 8.68 1.67
CA ILE A 614 2.01 8.85 0.30
C ILE A 614 2.63 10.11 -0.33
N VAL A 615 2.54 11.26 0.34
CA VAL A 615 3.08 12.54 -0.16
C VAL A 615 4.60 12.50 -0.23
N GLY A 616 5.27 11.90 0.75
CA GLY A 616 6.72 11.71 0.75
C GLY A 616 7.23 10.91 -0.45
N THR A 617 6.38 10.07 -1.06
CA THR A 617 6.71 9.28 -2.26
C THR A 617 6.24 9.97 -3.56
N ALA A 618 5.13 10.73 -3.52
CA ALA A 618 4.59 11.46 -4.66
C ALA A 618 5.37 12.73 -5.05
N SER A 619 6.15 13.29 -4.12
CA SER A 619 7.01 14.46 -4.33
C SER A 619 8.36 14.09 -4.98
N ALA A 620 8.34 13.33 -6.09
CA ALA A 620 9.54 13.14 -6.89
C ALA A 620 9.90 14.44 -7.65
N PRO A 621 11.17 14.90 -7.63
CA PRO A 621 11.62 16.04 -8.44
C PRO A 621 11.29 15.87 -9.93
N ALA A 622 11.09 16.99 -10.63
CA ALA A 622 10.73 16.98 -12.05
C ALA A 622 11.62 16.08 -12.95
N PRO A 623 12.96 16.01 -12.77
CA PRO A 623 13.82 15.10 -13.53
C PRO A 623 13.44 13.62 -13.40
N ILE A 624 13.02 13.17 -12.22
CA ILE A 624 12.60 11.78 -11.97
C ILE A 624 11.27 11.49 -12.66
N LYS A 625 10.28 12.40 -12.53
CA LYS A 625 8.99 12.27 -13.22
C LYS A 625 9.16 12.26 -14.74
N HIS A 626 10.05 13.09 -15.25
CA HIS A 626 10.38 13.13 -16.67
C HIS A 626 11.11 11.86 -17.14
N ALA A 627 12.02 11.31 -16.34
CA ALA A 627 12.70 10.05 -16.61
C ALA A 627 11.70 8.89 -16.75
N GLU A 628 10.71 8.81 -15.86
CA GLU A 628 9.65 7.79 -15.95
C GLU A 628 8.80 7.92 -17.20
N LEU A 629 8.32 9.13 -17.52
CA LEU A 629 7.56 9.40 -18.74
C LEU A 629 8.38 9.04 -19.98
N LEU A 630 9.67 9.35 -19.96
CA LEU A 630 10.59 9.07 -21.06
C LEU A 630 10.85 7.57 -21.21
N ARG A 631 11.04 6.84 -20.12
CA ARG A 631 11.17 5.38 -20.10
C ARG A 631 9.90 4.69 -20.60
N ALA A 632 8.75 5.06 -20.05
CA ALA A 632 7.46 4.51 -20.44
C ALA A 632 7.19 4.73 -21.94
N TRP A 633 7.42 5.96 -22.42
CA TRP A 633 7.31 6.26 -23.84
C TRP A 633 8.25 5.41 -24.70
N CYS A 634 9.50 5.20 -24.28
CA CYS A 634 10.43 4.33 -24.99
C CYS A 634 9.92 2.89 -25.07
N TRP A 635 9.38 2.33 -23.99
CA TRP A 635 8.83 0.96 -23.98
C TRP A 635 7.56 0.81 -24.81
N GLU A 636 6.58 1.70 -24.62
CA GLU A 636 5.32 1.70 -25.38
C GLU A 636 5.56 1.74 -26.89
N THR A 637 6.60 2.47 -27.29
CA THR A 637 6.96 2.63 -28.69
C THR A 637 8.08 1.71 -29.16
N ARG A 638 8.51 0.76 -28.32
CA ARG A 638 9.54 -0.26 -28.58
C ARG A 638 10.87 0.32 -29.07
N ARG A 639 11.26 1.49 -28.54
CA ARG A 639 12.53 2.15 -28.84
C ARG A 639 13.64 1.52 -28.01
N THR A 640 14.72 1.12 -28.69
CA THR A 640 15.95 0.62 -28.05
C THR A 640 17.01 1.72 -27.89
N LEU A 641 16.92 2.79 -28.68
CA LEU A 641 17.83 3.94 -28.65
C LEU A 641 17.06 5.23 -28.41
N LEU A 642 17.61 6.09 -27.57
CA LEU A 642 17.07 7.38 -27.16
C LEU A 642 18.02 8.51 -27.55
N TYR A 643 17.49 9.57 -28.16
CA TYR A 643 18.25 10.76 -28.55
C TYR A 643 17.35 12.00 -28.63
N SER A 644 17.96 13.18 -28.49
CA SER A 644 17.24 14.43 -28.24
C SER A 644 16.22 14.80 -29.31
N SER A 645 16.56 14.79 -30.60
CA SER A 645 15.62 15.32 -31.60
C SER A 645 14.32 14.51 -31.75
N ASP A 646 14.37 13.18 -31.55
CA ASP A 646 13.18 12.34 -31.58
C ASP A 646 12.35 12.54 -30.31
N ALA A 647 12.98 12.56 -29.14
CA ALA A 647 12.29 12.85 -27.89
C ALA A 647 11.63 14.25 -27.89
N LEU A 648 12.30 15.27 -28.45
CA LEU A 648 11.76 16.63 -28.54
C LEU A 648 10.58 16.76 -29.52
N ARG A 649 10.54 15.92 -30.57
CA ARG A 649 9.50 15.96 -31.60
C ARG A 649 8.31 15.06 -31.27
N ASN A 650 8.59 13.86 -30.78
CA ASN A 650 7.64 12.76 -30.65
C ASN A 650 7.43 12.31 -29.20
N GLY A 651 8.32 12.69 -28.27
CA GLY A 651 8.22 12.31 -26.86
C GLY A 651 7.14 13.07 -26.08
N PRO A 652 6.88 12.70 -24.82
CA PRO A 652 5.93 13.37 -23.93
C PRO A 652 6.13 14.89 -23.82
N ASN A 653 5.05 15.67 -23.76
CA ASN A 653 5.11 17.15 -23.71
C ASN A 653 6.09 17.71 -22.65
N PRO A 654 6.14 17.20 -21.40
CA PRO A 654 7.05 17.74 -20.38
C PRO A 654 8.55 17.59 -20.71
N ILE A 655 8.91 16.65 -21.58
CA ILE A 655 10.30 16.37 -21.96
C ILE A 655 10.71 17.01 -23.30
N ARG A 656 9.80 17.77 -23.96
CA ARG A 656 10.05 18.40 -25.26
C ARG A 656 10.91 19.67 -25.22
N THR A 657 11.69 19.85 -24.17
CA THR A 657 12.72 20.89 -24.09
C THR A 657 14.08 20.23 -23.88
N VAL A 658 15.13 20.82 -24.47
CA VAL A 658 16.50 20.27 -24.39
C VAL A 658 16.92 20.09 -22.92
N THR A 659 16.59 21.04 -22.07
CA THR A 659 16.91 21.02 -20.64
C THR A 659 16.21 19.87 -19.92
N ALA A 660 14.89 19.70 -20.12
CA ALA A 660 14.11 18.64 -19.47
C ALA A 660 14.51 17.24 -19.98
N PHE A 661 14.76 17.11 -21.29
CA PHE A 661 15.22 15.86 -21.89
C PHE A 661 16.57 15.42 -21.30
N ASN A 662 17.57 16.32 -21.25
CA ASN A 662 18.88 15.98 -20.73
C ASN A 662 18.79 15.55 -19.26
N ALA A 663 18.10 16.31 -18.42
CA ALA A 663 17.93 15.97 -17.00
C ALA A 663 17.24 14.60 -16.80
N ALA A 664 16.28 14.26 -17.65
CA ALA A 664 15.61 12.95 -17.63
C ALA A 664 16.50 11.81 -18.12
N ALA A 665 17.26 12.02 -19.20
CA ALA A 665 18.19 11.04 -19.74
C ALA A 665 19.34 10.75 -18.77
N ASP A 666 19.92 11.80 -18.16
CA ASP A 666 20.96 11.68 -17.14
C ASP A 666 20.44 10.92 -15.91
N GLN A 667 19.17 11.14 -15.51
CA GLN A 667 18.55 10.38 -14.43
C GLN A 667 18.38 8.90 -14.80
N LEU A 668 17.92 8.57 -16.01
CA LEU A 668 17.82 7.18 -16.48
C LEU A 668 19.19 6.49 -16.53
N GLU A 669 20.23 7.22 -16.92
CA GLU A 669 21.59 6.71 -16.95
C GLU A 669 22.13 6.42 -15.55
N SER A 670 22.03 7.40 -14.64
CA SER A 670 22.50 7.25 -13.25
C SER A 670 21.81 6.13 -12.47
N THR A 671 20.58 5.77 -12.85
CA THR A 671 19.78 4.70 -12.22
C THR A 671 19.84 3.38 -12.99
N GLY A 672 20.65 3.29 -14.06
CA GLY A 672 20.86 2.06 -14.82
C GLY A 672 19.71 1.66 -15.76
N TRP A 673 18.72 2.53 -15.98
CA TRP A 673 17.64 2.34 -16.95
C TRP A 673 18.04 2.68 -18.40
N ALA A 674 19.10 3.47 -18.55
CA ALA A 674 19.71 3.81 -19.82
C ALA A 674 21.24 3.70 -19.72
N ALA A 675 21.92 3.47 -20.85
CA ALA A 675 23.38 3.50 -20.90
C ALA A 675 23.82 4.35 -22.09
N TRP A 676 24.81 5.21 -21.88
CA TRP A 676 25.41 5.98 -22.95
C TRP A 676 26.03 5.06 -24.01
N VAL A 677 25.79 5.36 -25.29
CA VAL A 677 26.41 4.65 -26.42
C VAL A 677 27.73 5.35 -26.77
N GLU A 678 28.85 4.75 -26.38
CA GLU A 678 30.18 5.29 -26.67
C GLU A 678 30.40 5.46 -28.18
N GLY A 679 30.87 6.64 -28.60
CA GLY A 679 31.04 6.98 -30.01
C GLY A 679 29.76 7.39 -30.76
N GLY A 680 28.59 7.39 -30.11
CA GLY A 680 27.32 7.77 -30.74
C GLY A 680 26.74 6.70 -31.66
N ALA A 681 25.71 7.04 -32.44
CA ALA A 681 25.08 6.14 -33.40
C ALA A 681 24.61 6.86 -34.67
N GLU A 682 24.58 6.16 -35.80
CA GLU A 682 23.90 6.64 -37.01
C GLU A 682 22.40 6.41 -36.90
N LEU A 683 21.62 7.49 -36.92
CA LEU A 683 20.17 7.49 -36.72
C LEU A 683 19.54 8.53 -37.66
N ASP A 684 18.49 8.13 -38.37
CA ASP A 684 17.81 8.94 -39.40
C ASP A 684 18.76 9.48 -40.50
N GLY A 685 19.78 8.70 -40.88
CA GLY A 685 20.75 9.09 -41.89
C GLY A 685 21.74 10.18 -41.44
N LYS A 686 21.86 10.45 -40.13
CA LYS A 686 22.85 11.35 -39.55
C LYS A 686 23.54 10.70 -38.36
N HIS A 687 24.83 10.97 -38.22
CA HIS A 687 25.57 10.58 -37.03
C HIS A 687 25.17 11.46 -35.84
N ARG A 688 24.84 10.84 -34.70
CA ARG A 688 24.42 11.52 -33.47
C ARG A 688 25.36 11.15 -32.33
N ALA A 689 26.01 12.16 -31.74
CA ALA A 689 26.99 11.97 -30.68
C ALA A 689 26.39 11.65 -29.30
N ARG A 690 25.15 12.08 -29.02
CA ARG A 690 24.45 11.83 -27.73
C ARG A 690 23.29 10.88 -27.95
N VAL A 691 23.54 9.60 -27.66
CA VAL A 691 22.56 8.51 -27.82
C VAL A 691 22.67 7.61 -26.60
N TRP A 692 21.53 7.22 -26.05
CA TRP A 692 21.43 6.27 -24.96
C TRP A 692 20.73 5.00 -25.43
N ARG A 693 21.20 3.83 -24.99
CA ARG A 693 20.49 2.57 -25.12
C ARG A 693 19.59 2.37 -23.91
N ILE A 694 18.31 2.09 -24.14
CA ILE A 694 17.31 1.92 -23.09
C ILE A 694 17.19 0.43 -22.74
N ARG A 695 17.10 0.14 -21.44
CA ARG A 695 16.92 -1.21 -20.90
C ARG A 695 15.57 -1.78 -21.32
N SER A 696 15.52 -2.99 -21.84
CA SER A 696 14.28 -3.59 -22.34
C SER A 696 13.43 -4.20 -21.21
N GLU A 697 12.14 -4.43 -21.48
CA GLU A 697 11.23 -5.07 -20.52
C GLU A 697 11.65 -6.52 -20.19
N SER A 698 12.32 -7.20 -21.12
CA SER A 698 12.89 -8.54 -20.94
C SER A 698 14.22 -8.58 -20.18
N ASP A 699 14.82 -7.42 -19.89
CA ASP A 699 16.06 -7.33 -19.09
C ASP A 699 15.77 -7.15 -17.57
N GLN A 700 14.49 -7.11 -17.17
CA GLN A 700 14.01 -7.16 -15.79
C GLN A 700 13.65 -8.59 -15.42
#